data_AF-A0A1M3JZP8-F1
#
_entry.id   AF-A0A1M3JZP8-F1
#
_cell.length_a   1.000
_cell.length_b   1.000
_cell.length_c   1.000
_cell.angle_alpha   90.00
_cell.angle_beta   90.00
_cell.angle_gamma   90.00
#
_symmetry.space_group_name_H-M   'P 1'
#
loop_
_entity.id
_entity.type
_entity.pdbx_description
1 polymer ?
#
loop_
_entity_poly.entity_id
_entity_poly.type
_entity_poly.pdbx_seq_one_letter_code
_entity_poly.pdbx_strand_id
1 'polypeptide(L)'
;MNKIVKFSPEKAWQTAITNLESDMSRTTFNTWVKPTHLVEFADDTFIIGCVNTDSRDWLTNRLTTTLQRFLTGVLNKEVKVRFVVNDNATYDAVVSDQENNLIEFGVRYSSIRSILLEPERVVRFPVYYFRWLPYVGSQIVFLVMALWQEYYLASGGKIRKANYKVSVRAERICQWAGISRAQFFRLLQAGSSLEWFARKIDTDYELDKRTGRTKKSSNKYELFDSALTPGDAEDLRTFLITHGIKNSPEVALQLAIKTNPKEILQYPVRLLPDDFDKLFPCYQTVQSIIRDLIGHRLDGELINLADQLAARLAAQSDFILVSWYFLKNWLPQLGSDAAMFVLVLRNLCYFNDETGEIRDEVWMDGGYEAIANRLGIKNQRVVANWLPARIERGKHKGELSKRTREELLRRQRLQDLLTLFVKRIDHQVNATGTYGWKFKVQRTDPLTPQDQTIQQAASSLFAKAENKGVLSELKTWASELANDCSKPPRAKSRGMIVGSTPKQCKWDLRLSDFTNDCSETLKDILNDCFETLDLQSNDCFETLLKILKSFKDSEEDKDSSSTQDSSIPQTNRLNQTVAVVTDSSGAWSLDKLLARADKKNRVFLVGQEKSATPFVSWLIHGASQPGIQNPYSLAIAKLKENPGISAGGASERLAVLPPRELVRLIEQSLLLYSPTDRNWRMLFSEAKRDRIQLLADSLGLVLGIKEGNG
;
A
#
# COMPACT_ATOMS: atom_id res chain seq x y z
N MET A 1 -6.01 -40.98 -42.87
CA MET A 1 -7.10 -39.99 -43.01
C MET A 1 -7.18 -39.18 -41.72
N ASN A 2 -6.68 -37.94 -41.74
CA ASN A 2 -6.70 -37.04 -40.59
C ASN A 2 -8.14 -36.69 -40.23
N LYS A 3 -8.56 -36.99 -38.99
CA LYS A 3 -9.82 -36.48 -38.43
C LYS A 3 -9.73 -34.96 -38.39
N ILE A 4 -10.46 -34.27 -39.26
CA ILE A 4 -10.65 -32.83 -39.21
C ILE A 4 -11.47 -32.55 -37.94
N VAL A 5 -10.79 -32.14 -36.88
CA VAL A 5 -11.45 -31.63 -35.68
C VAL A 5 -12.06 -30.28 -36.06
N LYS A 6 -13.38 -30.23 -36.27
CA LYS A 6 -14.10 -28.96 -36.41
C LYS A 6 -14.02 -28.22 -35.07
N PHE A 7 -13.13 -27.24 -34.96
CA PHE A 7 -13.17 -26.28 -33.86
C PHE A 7 -14.36 -25.34 -34.04
N SER A 8 -15.17 -25.15 -32.99
CA SER A 8 -16.14 -24.05 -33.00
C SER A 8 -15.37 -22.72 -32.90
N PRO A 9 -15.90 -21.62 -33.45
CA PRO A 9 -15.25 -20.30 -33.36
C PRO A 9 -14.94 -19.89 -31.91
N GLU A 10 -15.82 -20.19 -30.96
CA GLU A 10 -15.57 -19.87 -29.54
C GLU A 10 -14.41 -20.68 -28.97
N LYS A 11 -14.31 -21.97 -29.33
CA LYS A 11 -13.22 -22.85 -28.88
C LYS A 11 -11.89 -22.48 -29.51
N ALA A 12 -11.90 -22.06 -30.78
CA ALA A 12 -10.72 -21.53 -31.46
C ALA A 12 -10.24 -20.24 -30.80
N TRP A 13 -11.17 -19.34 -30.44
CA TRP A 13 -10.86 -18.11 -29.70
C TRP A 13 -10.29 -18.39 -28.31
N GLN A 14 -10.91 -19.26 -27.52
CA GLN A 14 -10.40 -19.64 -26.19
C GLN A 14 -8.98 -20.21 -26.27
N THR A 15 -8.72 -21.07 -27.27
CA THR A 15 -7.39 -21.64 -27.49
C THR A 15 -6.38 -20.56 -27.89
N ALA A 16 -6.79 -19.57 -28.68
CA ALA A 16 -5.94 -18.43 -29.05
C ALA A 16 -5.59 -17.57 -27.82
N ILE A 17 -6.54 -17.33 -26.92
CA ILE A 17 -6.31 -16.60 -25.67
C ILE A 17 -5.33 -17.36 -24.76
N THR A 18 -5.50 -18.67 -24.57
CA THR A 18 -4.56 -19.48 -23.77
C THR A 18 -3.15 -19.51 -24.35
N ASN A 19 -3.04 -19.54 -25.69
CA ASN A 19 -1.74 -19.47 -26.35
C ASN A 19 -1.08 -18.09 -26.14
N LEU A 20 -1.84 -17.01 -26.32
CA LEU A 20 -1.35 -15.64 -26.07
C LEU A 20 -0.95 -15.42 -24.61
N GLU A 21 -1.61 -16.05 -23.64
CA GLU A 21 -1.23 -15.99 -22.22
C GLU A 21 0.17 -16.56 -21.96
N SER A 22 0.56 -17.57 -22.72
CA SER A 22 1.90 -18.18 -22.62
C SER A 22 2.98 -17.36 -23.33
N ASP A 23 2.61 -16.63 -24.39
CA ASP A 23 3.54 -15.91 -25.27
C ASP A 23 3.85 -14.47 -24.81
N MET A 24 3.18 -13.94 -23.78
CA MET A 24 3.41 -12.56 -23.30
C MET A 24 3.43 -12.42 -21.78
N SER A 25 3.94 -11.28 -21.29
CA SER A 25 3.96 -11.00 -19.85
C SER A 25 2.55 -10.94 -19.26
N ARG A 26 2.41 -11.40 -18.02
CA ARG A 26 1.12 -11.43 -17.31
C ARG A 26 0.46 -10.06 -17.21
N THR A 27 1.25 -9.00 -17.09
CA THR A 27 0.77 -7.61 -17.08
C THR A 27 0.20 -7.21 -18.44
N THR A 28 0.89 -7.50 -19.54
CA THR A 28 0.41 -7.20 -20.89
C THR A 28 -0.86 -7.97 -21.24
N PHE A 29 -0.92 -9.25 -20.89
CA PHE A 29 -2.10 -10.09 -21.13
C PHE A 29 -3.31 -9.59 -20.33
N ASN A 30 -3.16 -9.33 -19.04
CA ASN A 30 -4.25 -8.87 -18.18
C ASN A 30 -4.79 -7.49 -18.59
N THR A 31 -3.92 -6.58 -19.04
CA THR A 31 -4.32 -5.22 -19.42
C THR A 31 -5.02 -5.18 -20.78
N TRP A 32 -4.51 -5.92 -21.79
CA TRP A 32 -4.96 -5.73 -23.17
C TRP A 32 -5.75 -6.89 -23.76
N VAL A 33 -5.47 -8.14 -23.36
CA VAL A 33 -6.02 -9.35 -24.02
C VAL A 33 -7.14 -9.99 -23.19
N LYS A 34 -6.96 -10.16 -21.88
CA LYS A 34 -7.96 -10.73 -20.97
C LYS A 34 -9.34 -10.05 -21.02
N PRO A 35 -9.46 -8.72 -21.17
CA PRO A 35 -10.77 -8.07 -21.23
C PRO A 35 -11.44 -8.13 -22.62
N THR A 36 -10.83 -8.80 -23.61
CA THR A 36 -11.42 -8.98 -24.94
C THR A 36 -12.31 -10.21 -25.01
N HIS A 37 -13.39 -10.14 -25.79
CA HIS A 37 -14.27 -11.27 -26.02
C HIS A 37 -14.68 -11.35 -27.48
N LEU A 38 -14.98 -12.57 -27.95
CA LEU A 38 -15.54 -12.76 -29.28
C LEU A 38 -16.97 -12.24 -29.28
N VAL A 39 -17.25 -11.22 -30.10
CA VAL A 39 -18.59 -10.66 -30.27
C VAL A 39 -19.35 -11.49 -31.29
N GLU A 40 -18.72 -11.75 -32.44
CA GLU A 40 -19.34 -12.50 -33.52
C GLU A 40 -18.27 -13.09 -34.46
N PHE A 41 -18.61 -14.19 -35.12
CA PHE A 41 -17.87 -14.72 -36.25
C PHE A 41 -18.80 -14.78 -37.48
N ALA A 42 -18.62 -13.83 -38.40
CA ALA A 42 -19.41 -13.71 -39.62
C ALA A 42 -18.47 -13.45 -40.81
N ASP A 43 -18.80 -13.99 -41.98
CA ASP A 43 -18.02 -13.84 -43.23
C ASP A 43 -16.51 -14.11 -43.06
N ASP A 44 -16.19 -15.21 -42.39
CA ASP A 44 -14.80 -15.62 -42.09
C ASP A 44 -13.98 -14.55 -41.35
N THR A 45 -14.65 -13.66 -40.61
CA THR A 45 -14.04 -12.58 -39.85
C THR A 45 -14.41 -12.70 -38.37
N PHE A 46 -13.40 -12.78 -37.50
CA PHE A 46 -13.57 -12.70 -36.05
C PHE A 46 -13.72 -11.24 -35.65
N ILE A 47 -14.87 -10.89 -35.07
CA ILE A 47 -15.15 -9.57 -34.51
C ILE A 47 -14.91 -9.65 -33.00
N ILE A 48 -13.86 -8.97 -32.53
CA ILE A 48 -13.43 -9.02 -31.13
C ILE A 48 -13.78 -7.69 -30.45
N GLY A 49 -14.56 -7.78 -29.37
CA GLY A 49 -14.99 -6.66 -28.56
C GLY A 49 -13.92 -6.22 -27.57
N CYS A 50 -13.65 -4.92 -27.52
CA CYS A 50 -12.65 -4.29 -26.66
C CYS A 50 -13.28 -3.19 -25.80
N VAL A 51 -12.66 -2.91 -24.65
CA VAL A 51 -13.22 -2.01 -23.61
C VAL A 51 -13.20 -0.53 -24.01
N ASN A 52 -12.20 -0.08 -24.76
CA ASN A 52 -12.06 1.31 -25.19
C ASN A 52 -11.27 1.42 -26.50
N THR A 53 -11.24 2.63 -27.06
CA THR A 53 -10.52 2.96 -28.31
C THR A 53 -9.02 2.68 -28.22
N ASP A 54 -8.40 2.96 -27.08
CA ASP A 54 -6.97 2.73 -26.86
C ASP A 54 -6.62 1.24 -26.92
N SER A 55 -7.49 0.39 -26.35
CA SER A 55 -7.35 -1.08 -26.41
C SER A 55 -7.52 -1.59 -27.83
N ARG A 56 -8.51 -1.08 -28.57
CA ARG A 56 -8.71 -1.44 -29.98
C ARG A 56 -7.46 -1.12 -30.80
N ASP A 57 -6.90 0.08 -30.64
CA ASP A 57 -5.78 0.53 -31.46
C ASP A 57 -4.49 -0.23 -31.12
N TRP A 58 -4.25 -0.52 -29.84
CA TRP A 58 -3.13 -1.37 -29.40
C TRP A 58 -3.24 -2.81 -29.94
N LEU A 59 -4.42 -3.42 -29.81
CA LEU A 59 -4.68 -4.79 -30.28
C LEU A 59 -4.58 -4.89 -31.80
N THR A 60 -5.11 -3.89 -32.52
CA THR A 60 -5.07 -3.84 -33.97
C THR A 60 -3.64 -3.77 -34.50
N ASN A 61 -2.79 -2.93 -33.89
CA ASN A 61 -1.41 -2.75 -34.32
C ASN A 61 -0.51 -3.95 -34.00
N ARG A 62 -0.80 -4.70 -32.92
CA ARG A 62 0.13 -5.69 -32.38
C ARG A 62 -0.30 -7.15 -32.49
N LEU A 63 -1.60 -7.43 -32.45
CA LEU A 63 -2.11 -8.81 -32.35
C LEU A 63 -2.91 -9.28 -33.56
N THR A 64 -3.31 -8.40 -34.48
CA THR A 64 -4.10 -8.76 -35.68
C THR A 64 -3.42 -9.87 -36.49
N THR A 65 -2.16 -9.70 -36.87
CA THR A 65 -1.41 -10.67 -37.69
C THR A 65 -1.17 -11.99 -36.94
N THR A 66 -0.85 -11.91 -35.66
CA THR A 66 -0.60 -13.08 -34.80
C THR A 66 -1.86 -13.92 -34.62
N LEU A 67 -2.99 -13.28 -34.26
CA LEU A 67 -4.28 -13.95 -34.11
C LEU A 67 -4.80 -14.49 -35.44
N GLN A 68 -4.67 -13.73 -36.52
CA GLN A 68 -5.07 -14.18 -37.85
C GLN A 68 -4.30 -15.43 -38.29
N ARG A 69 -2.98 -15.46 -38.09
CA ARG A 69 -2.14 -16.63 -38.40
C ARG A 69 -2.51 -17.84 -37.54
N PHE A 70 -2.72 -17.62 -36.23
CA PHE A 70 -3.10 -18.67 -35.30
C PHE A 70 -4.47 -19.26 -35.63
N LEU A 71 -5.49 -18.42 -35.80
CA LEU A 71 -6.87 -18.84 -36.10
C LEU A 71 -6.98 -19.51 -37.48
N THR A 72 -6.23 -19.02 -38.48
CA THR A 72 -6.15 -19.68 -39.79
C THR A 72 -5.55 -21.08 -39.68
N GLY A 73 -4.53 -21.27 -38.84
CA GLY A 73 -3.93 -22.57 -38.58
C GLY A 73 -4.85 -23.53 -37.81
N VAL A 74 -5.60 -23.02 -36.82
CA VAL A 74 -6.52 -23.83 -36.01
C VAL A 74 -7.79 -24.22 -36.78
N LEU A 75 -8.33 -23.31 -37.60
CA LEU A 75 -9.55 -23.55 -38.38
C LEU A 75 -9.28 -24.12 -39.78
N ASN A 76 -8.02 -24.15 -40.21
CA ASN A 76 -7.58 -24.58 -41.55
C ASN A 76 -8.37 -23.90 -42.68
N LYS A 77 -8.70 -22.63 -42.49
CA LYS A 77 -9.43 -21.75 -43.42
C LYS A 77 -8.89 -20.33 -43.24
N GLU A 78 -8.81 -19.55 -44.32
CA GLU A 78 -8.37 -18.15 -44.23
C GLU A 78 -9.39 -17.33 -43.44
N VAL A 79 -8.92 -16.71 -42.35
CA VAL A 79 -9.75 -15.95 -41.41
C VAL A 79 -9.19 -14.54 -41.27
N LYS A 80 -10.05 -13.53 -41.11
CA LYS A 80 -9.66 -12.15 -40.77
C LYS A 80 -10.01 -11.82 -39.33
N VAL A 81 -9.29 -10.86 -38.73
CA VAL A 81 -9.53 -10.42 -37.34
C VAL A 81 -9.77 -8.92 -37.34
N ARG A 82 -10.86 -8.49 -36.69
CA ARG A 82 -11.22 -7.07 -36.55
C ARG A 82 -11.62 -6.75 -35.12
N PHE A 83 -11.08 -5.68 -34.56
CA PHE A 83 -11.39 -5.21 -33.21
C PHE A 83 -12.42 -4.08 -33.25
N VAL A 84 -13.44 -4.16 -32.38
CA VAL A 84 -14.50 -3.16 -32.24
C VAL A 84 -14.64 -2.72 -30.79
N VAL A 85 -15.04 -1.47 -30.55
CA VAL A 85 -15.33 -0.95 -29.21
C VAL A 85 -16.80 -1.24 -28.92
N ASN A 86 -17.08 -1.90 -27.79
CA ASN A 86 -18.47 -2.16 -27.39
C ASN A 86 -19.05 -0.93 -26.69
N ASP A 87 -19.90 -0.18 -27.39
CA ASP A 87 -20.61 0.98 -26.81
C ASP A 87 -21.90 0.60 -26.06
N ASN A 88 -22.30 -0.68 -26.05
CA ASN A 88 -23.55 -1.15 -25.42
C ASN A 88 -23.33 -2.28 -24.41
N ALA A 89 -22.78 -1.95 -23.24
CA ALA A 89 -22.80 -2.86 -22.08
C ALA A 89 -23.32 -2.13 -20.83
N THR A 90 -24.63 -1.88 -20.82
CA THR A 90 -25.41 -1.91 -19.59
C THR A 90 -25.28 -3.33 -19.03
N TYR A 91 -24.77 -3.46 -17.81
CA TYR A 91 -24.57 -4.75 -17.14
C TYR A 91 -25.92 -5.45 -16.91
N ASP A 92 -26.25 -6.44 -17.73
CA ASP A 92 -27.18 -7.51 -17.42
C ASP A 92 -26.54 -8.83 -17.88
N ALA A 93 -25.75 -9.45 -17.00
CA ALA A 93 -25.43 -10.86 -17.08
C ALA A 93 -26.15 -11.55 -15.93
N VAL A 94 -27.24 -12.25 -16.26
CA VAL A 94 -27.95 -13.15 -15.37
C VAL A 94 -27.03 -14.33 -15.06
N VAL A 95 -26.34 -14.28 -13.91
CA VAL A 95 -25.79 -15.48 -13.28
C VAL A 95 -26.89 -16.03 -12.38
N SER A 96 -27.21 -17.30 -12.58
CA SER A 96 -28.15 -18.02 -11.73
C SER A 96 -27.55 -18.18 -10.32
N ASP A 97 -28.06 -17.39 -9.37
CA ASP A 97 -27.78 -17.56 -7.95
C ASP A 97 -28.38 -18.88 -7.45
N GLN A 98 -27.54 -19.90 -7.38
CA GLN A 98 -27.60 -20.88 -6.30
C GLN A 98 -26.28 -20.79 -5.53
N GLU A 99 -26.03 -19.65 -4.89
CA GLU A 99 -24.98 -19.52 -3.90
C GLU A 99 -25.57 -19.69 -2.50
N ASN A 100 -25.12 -20.75 -1.83
CA ASN A 100 -25.13 -20.84 -0.38
C ASN A 100 -24.45 -19.58 0.17
N ASN A 101 -25.19 -18.78 0.93
CA ASN A 101 -24.67 -17.65 1.71
C ASN A 101 -23.65 -18.14 2.75
N LEU A 102 -22.41 -18.37 2.34
CA LEU A 102 -21.27 -18.57 3.22
C LEU A 102 -20.53 -17.24 3.32
N ILE A 103 -20.72 -16.54 4.45
CA ILE A 103 -19.99 -15.32 4.79
C ILE A 103 -18.53 -15.71 5.05
N GLU A 104 -17.62 -15.38 4.13
CA GLU A 104 -16.18 -15.65 4.29
C GLU A 104 -15.47 -14.46 4.94
N PHE A 105 -14.98 -14.65 6.18
CA PHE A 105 -14.21 -13.64 6.89
C PHE A 105 -12.74 -13.65 6.45
N GLY A 106 -12.30 -12.59 5.76
CA GLY A 106 -10.89 -12.37 5.40
C GLY A 106 -10.10 -11.62 6.47
N VAL A 107 -8.87 -12.05 6.76
CA VAL A 107 -7.95 -11.30 7.64
C VAL A 107 -7.46 -10.05 6.90
N ARG A 108 -8.00 -8.87 7.26
CA ARG A 108 -7.61 -7.59 6.66
C ARG A 108 -6.17 -7.18 7.04
N TYR A 109 -5.76 -7.43 8.29
CA TYR A 109 -4.41 -7.13 8.78
C TYR A 109 -3.90 -8.26 9.67
N SER A 110 -2.66 -8.70 9.44
CA SER A 110 -2.02 -9.78 10.21
C SER A 110 -1.30 -9.30 11.48
N SER A 111 -1.20 -7.98 11.69
CA SER A 111 -0.56 -7.42 12.88
C SER A 111 -1.33 -6.24 13.45
N ILE A 112 -1.32 -6.09 14.77
CA ILE A 112 -1.88 -4.92 15.47
C ILE A 112 -1.20 -3.63 14.98
N ARG A 113 0.10 -3.70 14.69
CA ARG A 113 0.85 -2.60 14.09
C ARG A 113 0.24 -2.16 12.75
N SER A 114 -0.09 -3.09 11.86
CA SER A 114 -0.72 -2.73 10.58
C SER A 114 -2.14 -2.20 10.74
N ILE A 115 -2.89 -2.65 11.77
CA ILE A 115 -4.21 -2.08 12.10
C ILE A 115 -4.07 -0.60 12.49
N LEU A 116 -3.05 -0.26 13.28
CA LEU A 116 -2.80 1.12 13.72
C LEU A 116 -2.26 2.00 12.59
N LEU A 117 -1.37 1.46 11.75
CA LEU A 117 -0.72 2.22 10.69
C LEU A 117 -1.58 2.43 9.44
N GLU A 118 -2.44 1.45 9.11
CA GLU A 118 -3.23 1.42 7.86
C GLU A 118 -2.33 1.73 6.64
N PRO A 119 -1.35 0.85 6.31
CA PRO A 119 -0.26 1.17 5.37
C PRO A 119 -0.72 1.54 3.95
N GLU A 120 -1.91 1.10 3.55
CA GLU A 120 -2.56 1.44 2.28
C GLU A 120 -3.13 2.87 2.24
N ARG A 121 -3.35 3.50 3.40
CA ARG A 121 -3.86 4.86 3.49
C ARG A 121 -2.72 5.87 3.41
N VAL A 122 -2.42 6.28 2.18
CA VAL A 122 -1.36 7.24 1.85
C VAL A 122 -1.89 8.43 1.07
N VAL A 123 -1.23 9.57 1.25
CA VAL A 123 -1.38 10.77 0.43
C VAL A 123 -0.24 10.76 -0.60
N ARG A 124 -0.61 10.77 -1.89
CA ARG A 124 0.34 10.95 -2.99
C ARG A 124 0.59 12.44 -3.17
N PHE A 125 1.85 12.87 -3.04
CA PHE A 125 2.21 14.28 -3.14
C PHE A 125 3.40 14.49 -4.09
N PRO A 126 3.31 15.39 -5.08
CA PRO A 126 4.41 15.62 -6.04
C PRO A 126 5.68 16.14 -5.36
N VAL A 127 6.83 15.57 -5.75
CA VAL A 127 8.15 15.95 -5.21
C VAL A 127 8.49 17.41 -5.53
N TYR A 128 7.95 17.94 -6.63
CA TYR A 128 8.16 19.33 -7.05
C TYR A 128 7.81 20.36 -5.97
N TYR A 129 6.84 20.05 -5.10
CA TYR A 129 6.48 20.93 -3.97
C TYR A 129 7.62 21.13 -2.96
N PHE A 130 8.65 20.29 -2.93
CA PHE A 130 9.84 20.56 -2.12
C PHE A 130 10.65 21.74 -2.62
N ARG A 131 10.53 22.11 -3.91
CA ARG A 131 11.18 23.31 -4.46
C ARG A 131 10.49 24.59 -4.02
N TRP A 132 9.23 24.50 -3.57
CA TRP A 132 8.48 25.61 -2.98
C TRP A 132 8.86 25.91 -1.53
N LEU A 133 9.50 24.97 -0.81
CA LEU A 133 9.81 25.13 0.61
C LEU A 133 10.56 26.42 0.97
N PRO A 134 11.58 26.87 0.22
CA PRO A 134 12.24 28.15 0.49
C PRO A 134 11.28 29.34 0.41
N TYR A 135 10.31 29.29 -0.50
CA TYR A 135 9.40 30.40 -0.81
C TYR A 135 8.23 30.51 0.16
N VAL A 136 7.66 29.37 0.58
CA VAL A 136 6.40 29.35 1.35
C VAL A 136 6.50 28.66 2.70
N GLY A 137 7.62 27.98 2.96
CA GLY A 137 7.85 27.21 4.18
C GLY A 137 7.02 25.93 4.27
N SER A 138 7.36 25.09 5.26
CA SER A 138 6.76 23.77 5.45
C SER A 138 5.26 23.81 5.75
N GLN A 139 4.80 24.84 6.47
CA GLN A 139 3.39 24.97 6.89
C GLN A 139 2.44 25.10 5.67
N ILE A 140 2.80 25.93 4.70
CA ILE A 140 1.98 26.11 3.49
C ILE A 140 1.99 24.83 2.65
N VAL A 141 3.13 24.14 2.53
CA VAL A 141 3.19 22.87 1.78
C VAL A 141 2.26 21.80 2.38
N PHE A 142 2.23 21.64 3.70
CA PHE A 142 1.27 20.74 4.36
C PHE A 142 -0.18 21.20 4.19
N LEU A 143 -0.43 22.52 4.17
CA LEU A 143 -1.76 23.06 3.91
C LEU A 143 -2.25 22.75 2.48
N VAL A 144 -1.36 22.87 1.50
CA VAL A 144 -1.63 22.50 0.10
C VAL A 144 -1.89 21.00 -0.01
N MET A 145 -1.07 20.17 0.65
CA MET A 145 -1.28 18.72 0.73
C MET A 145 -2.66 18.37 1.32
N ALA A 146 -3.07 19.05 2.40
CA ALA A 146 -4.38 18.88 3.03
C ALA A 146 -5.55 19.23 2.09
N LEU A 147 -5.43 20.33 1.35
CA LEU A 147 -6.45 20.76 0.39
C LEU A 147 -6.60 19.75 -0.76
N TRP A 148 -5.49 19.28 -1.32
CA TRP A 148 -5.49 18.23 -2.36
C TRP A 148 -6.05 16.91 -1.84
N GLN A 149 -5.72 16.53 -0.61
CA GLN A 149 -6.26 15.32 0.00
C GLN A 149 -7.79 15.39 0.16
N GLU A 150 -8.33 16.52 0.63
CA GLU A 150 -9.78 16.69 0.73
C GLU A 150 -10.46 16.77 -0.63
N TYR A 151 -9.81 17.34 -1.65
CA TYR A 151 -10.30 17.28 -3.03
C TYR A 151 -10.37 15.83 -3.54
N TYR A 152 -9.33 15.03 -3.29
CA TYR A 152 -9.30 13.62 -3.65
C TYR A 152 -10.43 12.82 -2.98
N LEU A 153 -10.64 13.04 -1.67
CA LEU A 153 -11.71 12.40 -0.91
C LEU A 153 -13.10 12.83 -1.39
N ALA A 154 -13.30 14.10 -1.72
CA ALA A 154 -14.57 14.62 -2.22
C ALA A 154 -14.90 14.16 -3.66
N SER A 155 -13.87 13.91 -4.47
CA SER A 155 -14.02 13.45 -5.86
C SER A 155 -14.13 11.93 -5.99
N GLY A 156 -13.88 11.16 -4.92
CA GLY A 156 -13.84 9.71 -4.96
C GLY A 156 -12.72 9.19 -5.88
N GLY A 157 -11.61 9.93 -5.97
CA GLY A 157 -10.47 9.60 -6.84
C GLY A 157 -10.69 9.84 -8.34
N LYS A 158 -11.85 10.35 -8.77
CA LYS A 158 -12.11 10.66 -10.18
C LYS A 158 -11.59 12.07 -10.54
N ILE A 159 -10.68 12.15 -11.50
CA ILE A 159 -10.20 13.42 -12.06
C ILE A 159 -11.36 14.11 -12.79
N ARG A 160 -11.85 15.23 -12.25
CA ARG A 160 -12.86 16.04 -12.94
C ARG A 160 -12.17 16.96 -13.95
N LYS A 161 -12.48 16.78 -15.24
CA LYS A 161 -12.04 17.68 -16.31
C LYS A 161 -12.72 19.04 -16.11
N ALA A 162 -11.92 20.03 -15.71
CA ALA A 162 -12.24 21.45 -15.45
C ALA A 162 -12.54 21.85 -13.99
N ASN A 163 -11.66 22.73 -13.48
CA ASN A 163 -11.65 23.45 -12.21
C ASN A 163 -11.66 22.59 -10.94
N TYR A 164 -10.48 22.47 -10.31
CA TYR A 164 -10.28 21.79 -9.02
C TYR A 164 -10.92 22.57 -7.87
N LYS A 165 -12.25 22.46 -7.75
CA LYS A 165 -13.02 23.11 -6.68
C LYS A 165 -13.35 22.13 -5.58
N VAL A 166 -13.10 22.51 -4.34
CA VAL A 166 -13.42 21.70 -3.16
C VAL A 166 -14.18 22.51 -2.12
N SER A 167 -15.24 21.93 -1.55
CA SER A 167 -16.02 22.52 -0.47
C SER A 167 -15.75 21.74 0.81
N VAL A 168 -15.06 22.36 1.77
CA VAL A 168 -14.55 21.68 2.97
C VAL A 168 -14.65 22.57 4.20
N ARG A 169 -14.91 21.92 5.34
CA ARG A 169 -14.82 22.56 6.66
C ARG A 169 -13.36 22.80 7.03
N ALA A 170 -13.07 23.97 7.58
CA ALA A 170 -11.70 24.36 7.98
C ALA A 170 -11.06 23.36 8.94
N GLU A 171 -11.86 22.72 9.82
CA GLU A 171 -11.39 21.76 10.81
C GLU A 171 -10.74 20.53 10.17
N ARG A 172 -11.29 20.03 9.04
CA ARG A 172 -10.70 18.87 8.34
C ARG A 172 -9.36 19.23 7.71
N ILE A 173 -9.28 20.40 7.08
CA ILE A 173 -8.03 20.90 6.49
C ILE A 173 -6.97 21.07 7.58
N CYS A 174 -7.35 21.65 8.73
CA CYS A 174 -6.46 21.83 9.88
C CYS A 174 -5.91 20.50 10.42
N GLN A 175 -6.74 19.45 10.47
CA GLN A 175 -6.34 18.12 10.91
C GLN A 175 -5.25 17.53 10.00
N TRP A 176 -5.44 17.59 8.68
CA TRP A 176 -4.43 17.11 7.72
C TRP A 176 -3.14 17.93 7.72
N ALA A 177 -3.26 19.25 7.86
CA ALA A 177 -2.12 20.16 7.82
C ALA A 177 -1.37 20.25 9.16
N GLY A 178 -1.91 19.68 10.25
CA GLY A 178 -1.33 19.75 11.60
C GLY A 178 -1.25 21.17 12.16
N ILE A 179 -2.18 22.06 11.78
CA ILE A 179 -2.20 23.47 12.21
C ILE A 179 -3.48 23.79 12.97
N SER A 180 -3.42 24.79 13.84
CA SER A 180 -4.60 25.31 14.53
C SER A 180 -5.49 26.12 13.59
N ARG A 181 -6.78 26.22 13.94
CA ARG A 181 -7.75 27.06 13.22
C ARG A 181 -7.29 28.53 13.08
N ALA A 182 -6.66 29.07 14.12
CA ALA A 182 -6.13 30.44 14.09
C ALA A 182 -4.94 30.59 13.14
N GLN A 183 -4.06 29.59 13.05
CA GLN A 183 -3.00 29.57 12.02
C GLN A 183 -3.59 29.48 10.62
N PHE A 184 -4.55 28.59 10.41
CA PHE A 184 -5.22 28.44 9.12
C PHE A 184 -5.80 29.76 8.59
N PHE A 185 -6.57 30.49 9.41
CA PHE A 185 -7.16 31.75 8.95
C PHE A 185 -6.13 32.88 8.76
N ARG A 186 -4.98 32.85 9.46
CA ARG A 186 -3.86 33.77 9.18
C ARG A 186 -3.22 33.47 7.82
N LEU A 187 -3.05 32.19 7.50
CA LEU A 187 -2.49 31.73 6.22
C LEU A 187 -3.47 31.86 5.04
N LEU A 188 -4.72 32.25 5.29
CA LEU A 188 -5.77 32.46 4.27
C LEU A 188 -6.05 33.94 4.00
N GLN A 189 -5.29 34.86 4.62
CA GLN A 189 -5.44 36.30 4.37
C GLN A 189 -5.00 36.66 2.94
N ALA A 190 -5.56 37.74 2.40
CA ALA A 190 -5.21 38.23 1.07
C ALA A 190 -3.72 38.58 1.00
N GLY A 191 -3.04 38.21 -0.09
CA GLY A 191 -1.60 38.36 -0.27
C GLY A 191 -0.75 37.33 0.50
N SER A 192 -1.37 36.30 1.08
CA SER A 192 -0.64 35.18 1.67
C SER A 192 -0.01 34.29 0.59
N SER A 193 1.09 33.61 0.94
CA SER A 193 1.77 32.67 0.03
C SER A 193 0.90 31.49 -0.43
N LEU A 194 -0.28 31.28 0.18
CA LEU A 194 -1.24 30.25 -0.25
C LEU A 194 -1.85 30.57 -1.62
N GLU A 195 -1.93 31.84 -2.00
CA GLU A 195 -2.53 32.28 -3.27
C GLU A 195 -1.79 31.75 -4.52
N TRP A 196 -0.56 31.28 -4.37
CA TRP A 196 0.15 30.54 -5.42
C TRP A 196 -0.50 29.19 -5.78
N PHE A 197 -1.24 28.60 -4.83
CA PHE A 197 -1.74 27.22 -4.94
C PHE A 197 -3.25 27.13 -4.83
N ALA A 198 -3.88 28.05 -4.12
CA ALA A 198 -5.31 28.00 -3.90
C ALA A 198 -5.89 29.39 -3.66
N ARG A 199 -7.13 29.58 -4.10
CA ARG A 199 -7.92 30.77 -3.82
C ARG A 199 -9.21 30.38 -3.13
N LYS A 200 -9.59 31.17 -2.12
CA LYS A 200 -10.88 31.05 -1.48
C LYS A 200 -11.98 31.63 -2.39
N ILE A 201 -13.02 30.85 -2.62
CA ILE A 201 -14.25 31.28 -3.30
C ILE A 201 -15.28 31.69 -2.23
N ASP A 202 -16.21 32.58 -2.59
CA ASP A 202 -17.31 32.98 -1.71
C ASP A 202 -18.09 31.77 -1.16
N THR A 203 -18.41 31.89 0.13
CA THR A 203 -19.18 30.89 0.87
C THR A 203 -20.65 31.23 0.88
N ASP A 204 -21.48 30.27 0.47
CA ASP A 204 -22.93 30.37 0.59
C ASP A 204 -23.35 30.23 2.07
N TYR A 205 -24.58 30.62 2.39
CA TYR A 205 -25.20 30.31 3.67
C TYR A 205 -26.20 29.18 3.46
N GLU A 206 -26.10 28.11 4.26
CA GLU A 206 -27.08 27.02 4.26
C GLU A 206 -28.17 27.32 5.29
N LEU A 207 -29.44 27.13 4.92
CA LEU A 207 -30.54 27.17 5.89
C LEU A 207 -30.66 25.80 6.55
N ASP A 208 -30.54 25.76 7.88
CA ASP A 208 -30.78 24.55 8.64
C ASP A 208 -32.29 24.21 8.58
N LYS A 209 -32.63 23.15 7.83
CA LYS A 209 -34.02 22.71 7.60
C LYS A 209 -34.79 22.38 8.88
N ARG A 210 -34.10 22.11 10.00
CA ARG A 210 -34.73 21.81 11.30
C ARG A 210 -34.94 23.04 12.19
N THR A 211 -34.04 24.02 12.12
CA THR A 211 -34.05 25.16 13.06
C THR A 211 -34.39 26.49 12.39
N GLY A 212 -34.46 26.53 11.06
CA GLY A 212 -34.69 27.75 10.28
C GLY A 212 -33.53 28.76 10.36
N ARG A 213 -32.44 28.42 11.05
CA ARG A 213 -31.28 29.31 11.24
C ARG A 213 -30.33 29.18 10.05
N THR A 214 -29.79 30.32 9.62
CA THR A 214 -28.69 30.36 8.64
C THR A 214 -27.41 29.84 9.29
N LYS A 215 -26.92 28.72 8.79
CA LYS A 215 -25.62 28.14 9.13
C LYS A 215 -24.64 28.47 8.00
N LYS A 216 -23.45 28.95 8.36
CA LYS A 216 -22.39 29.18 7.37
C LYS A 216 -22.04 27.84 6.69
N SER A 217 -22.10 27.80 5.35
CA SER A 217 -21.72 26.61 4.59
C SER A 217 -20.21 26.35 4.69
N SER A 218 -19.78 25.19 4.23
CA SER A 218 -18.36 24.85 4.12
C SER A 218 -17.62 25.84 3.21
N ASN A 219 -16.35 26.14 3.53
CA ASN A 219 -15.57 27.03 2.70
C ASN A 219 -15.28 26.38 1.34
N LYS A 220 -15.44 27.16 0.26
CA LYS A 220 -15.12 26.71 -1.10
C LYS A 220 -13.72 27.21 -1.49
N TYR A 221 -12.91 26.33 -2.05
CA TYR A 221 -11.55 26.62 -2.50
C TYR A 221 -11.39 26.19 -3.95
N GLU A 222 -10.72 27.02 -4.74
CA GLU A 222 -10.18 26.67 -6.05
C GLU A 222 -8.72 26.31 -5.90
N LEU A 223 -8.32 25.13 -6.36
CA LEU A 223 -6.94 24.65 -6.31
C LEU A 223 -6.28 24.83 -7.69
N PHE A 224 -5.00 25.16 -7.66
CA PHE A 224 -4.15 25.34 -8.82
C PHE A 224 -3.15 24.18 -8.90
N ASP A 225 -3.08 23.57 -10.08
CA ASP A 225 -2.23 22.42 -10.37
C ASP A 225 -0.96 22.89 -11.10
N SER A 226 0.16 22.20 -10.92
CA SER A 226 1.36 22.40 -11.74
C SER A 226 1.93 23.83 -11.71
N ALA A 227 1.79 24.52 -10.58
CA ALA A 227 2.36 25.85 -10.37
C ALA A 227 3.89 25.79 -10.29
N LEU A 228 4.59 26.60 -11.09
CA LEU A 228 6.04 26.75 -11.05
C LEU A 228 6.46 27.78 -9.99
N THR A 229 7.60 27.56 -9.34
CA THR A 229 8.15 28.57 -8.43
C THR A 229 8.51 29.82 -9.24
N PRO A 230 8.43 31.03 -8.66
CA PRO A 230 8.82 32.25 -9.37
C PRO A 230 10.27 32.19 -9.88
N GLY A 231 11.17 31.52 -9.16
CA GLY A 231 12.55 31.33 -9.63
C GLY A 231 12.63 30.41 -10.85
N ASP A 232 11.94 29.28 -10.82
CA ASP A 232 11.93 28.33 -11.93
C ASP A 232 11.25 28.88 -13.17
N ALA A 233 10.21 29.70 -12.97
CA ALA A 233 9.55 30.42 -14.05
C ALA A 233 10.53 31.36 -14.77
N GLU A 234 11.38 32.07 -14.02
CA GLU A 234 12.38 32.98 -14.59
C GLU A 234 13.52 32.22 -15.29
N ASP A 235 13.98 31.12 -14.71
CA ASP A 235 15.02 30.28 -15.31
C ASP A 235 14.52 29.68 -16.65
N LEU A 236 13.28 29.19 -16.67
CA LEU A 236 12.63 28.71 -17.88
C LEU A 236 12.46 29.83 -18.92
N ARG A 237 12.03 31.04 -18.51
CA ARG A 237 11.93 32.20 -19.41
C ARG A 237 13.27 32.52 -20.05
N THR A 238 14.32 32.61 -19.24
CA THR A 238 15.68 32.90 -19.69
C THR A 238 16.17 31.84 -20.68
N PHE A 239 15.96 30.56 -20.37
CA PHE A 239 16.33 29.45 -21.24
C PHE A 239 15.62 29.53 -22.60
N LEU A 240 14.30 29.72 -22.60
CA LEU A 240 13.51 29.75 -23.84
C LEU A 240 13.83 30.98 -24.71
N ILE A 241 14.09 32.15 -24.10
CA ILE A 241 14.51 33.35 -24.83
C ILE A 241 15.87 33.13 -25.50
N THR A 242 16.84 32.56 -24.77
CA THR A 242 18.20 32.30 -25.28
C THR A 242 18.17 31.37 -26.50
N HIS A 243 17.24 30.41 -26.52
CA HIS A 243 17.08 29.45 -27.61
C HIS A 243 16.06 29.89 -28.67
N GLY A 244 15.69 31.18 -28.70
CA GLY A 244 14.97 31.76 -29.83
C GLY A 244 13.49 31.42 -29.92
N ILE A 245 12.78 31.25 -28.78
CA ILE A 245 11.34 30.94 -28.76
C ILE A 245 10.47 31.91 -29.58
N LYS A 246 10.88 33.17 -29.71
CA LYS A 246 10.17 34.19 -30.51
C LYS A 246 10.22 33.93 -32.01
N ASN A 247 11.29 33.29 -32.49
CA ASN A 247 11.52 33.03 -33.91
C ASN A 247 11.11 31.61 -34.30
N SER A 248 11.37 30.63 -33.44
CA SER A 248 11.12 29.21 -33.69
C SER A 248 10.65 28.51 -32.39
N PRO A 249 9.37 28.64 -32.02
CA PRO A 249 8.86 28.16 -30.74
C PRO A 249 8.93 26.63 -30.61
N GLU A 250 8.59 25.90 -31.67
CA GLU A 250 8.62 24.42 -31.66
C GLU A 250 10.03 23.87 -31.43
N VAL A 251 11.03 24.43 -32.12
CA VAL A 251 12.43 24.00 -31.99
C VAL A 251 12.95 24.27 -30.58
N ALA A 252 12.65 25.44 -30.02
CA ALA A 252 13.04 25.80 -28.66
C ALA A 252 12.40 24.86 -27.62
N LEU A 253 11.12 24.52 -27.78
CA LEU A 253 10.42 23.60 -26.88
C LEU A 253 10.93 22.15 -27.00
N GLN A 254 11.14 21.66 -28.23
CA GLN A 254 11.71 20.33 -28.44
C GLN A 254 13.12 20.20 -27.87
N LEU A 255 13.93 21.26 -27.96
CA LEU A 255 15.23 21.32 -27.32
C LEU A 255 15.09 21.25 -25.80
N ALA A 256 14.23 22.08 -25.20
CA ALA A 256 13.97 22.09 -23.76
C ALA A 256 13.50 20.71 -23.24
N ILE A 257 12.68 20.00 -24.01
CA ILE A 257 12.21 18.64 -23.66
C ILE A 257 13.36 17.63 -23.68
N LYS A 258 14.35 17.78 -24.57
CA LYS A 258 15.51 16.87 -24.65
C LYS A 258 16.57 17.18 -23.60
N THR A 259 16.74 18.45 -23.24
CA THR A 259 17.73 18.93 -22.28
C THR A 259 17.49 18.38 -20.87
N ASN A 260 18.58 18.19 -20.10
CA ASN A 260 18.48 17.76 -18.71
C ASN A 260 17.83 18.89 -17.87
N PRO A 261 16.84 18.61 -17.00
CA PRO A 261 16.24 19.64 -16.15
C PRO A 261 17.26 20.47 -15.34
N LYS A 262 18.43 19.91 -14.99
CA LYS A 262 19.53 20.61 -14.32
C LYS A 262 20.20 21.71 -15.13
N GLU A 263 20.08 21.66 -16.45
CA GLU A 263 20.59 22.67 -17.37
C GLU A 263 19.57 23.78 -17.62
N ILE A 264 18.31 23.57 -17.22
CA ILE A 264 17.22 24.54 -17.34
C ILE A 264 16.98 25.24 -16.01
N LEU A 265 16.94 24.49 -14.90
CA LEU A 265 16.59 24.98 -13.58
C LEU A 265 17.80 24.94 -12.64
N GLN A 266 17.84 25.84 -11.66
CA GLN A 266 18.89 25.83 -10.64
C GLN A 266 18.68 24.73 -9.58
N TYR A 267 19.74 23.96 -9.29
CA TYR A 267 19.77 22.91 -8.27
C TYR A 267 20.88 23.17 -7.24
N PRO A 268 20.75 22.69 -5.98
CA PRO A 268 19.62 21.95 -5.43
C PRO A 268 18.44 22.82 -4.98
N VAL A 269 18.70 24.08 -4.57
CA VAL A 269 17.70 25.04 -4.08
C VAL A 269 18.18 26.45 -4.39
N ARG A 270 17.32 27.27 -5.00
CA ARG A 270 17.59 28.70 -5.23
C ARG A 270 17.41 29.48 -3.94
N LEU A 271 18.39 30.34 -3.62
CA LEU A 271 18.22 31.30 -2.53
C LEU A 271 17.19 32.36 -2.94
N LEU A 272 16.37 32.79 -1.99
CA LEU A 272 15.37 33.81 -2.24
C LEU A 272 16.04 35.11 -2.69
N PRO A 273 15.56 35.77 -3.77
CA PRO A 273 15.97 37.12 -4.09
C PRO A 273 15.66 38.09 -2.96
N ASP A 274 16.49 39.13 -2.77
CA ASP A 274 16.30 40.13 -1.71
C ASP A 274 14.94 40.87 -1.80
N ASP A 275 14.37 40.97 -2.99
CA ASP A 275 13.07 41.58 -3.25
C ASP A 275 11.88 40.61 -3.15
N PHE A 276 12.08 39.37 -2.69
CA PHE A 276 11.02 38.35 -2.65
C PHE A 276 9.79 38.80 -1.83
N ASP A 277 10.01 39.49 -0.70
CA ASP A 277 8.92 39.97 0.15
C ASP A 277 8.01 41.00 -0.55
N LYS A 278 8.41 41.55 -1.71
CA LYS A 278 7.61 42.47 -2.53
C LYS A 278 6.83 41.77 -3.65
N LEU A 279 7.07 40.49 -3.91
CA LEU A 279 6.41 39.75 -4.98
C LEU A 279 4.98 39.37 -4.58
N PHE A 280 4.02 39.74 -5.42
CA PHE A 280 2.64 39.28 -5.27
C PHE A 280 2.49 37.85 -5.78
N PRO A 281 1.82 36.96 -5.02
CA PRO A 281 1.49 35.63 -5.47
C PRO A 281 0.75 35.62 -6.81
N CYS A 282 1.29 34.91 -7.80
CA CYS A 282 0.67 34.78 -9.11
C CYS A 282 0.82 33.35 -9.64
N TYR A 283 -0.29 32.68 -9.87
CA TYR A 283 -0.29 31.35 -10.45
C TYR A 283 0.31 31.35 -11.87
N GLN A 284 1.47 30.71 -12.01
CA GLN A 284 2.21 30.60 -13.26
C GLN A 284 2.44 29.14 -13.62
N THR A 285 2.15 28.78 -14.87
CA THR A 285 2.40 27.46 -15.44
C THR A 285 3.35 27.56 -16.62
N VAL A 286 3.90 26.42 -17.06
CA VAL A 286 4.71 26.36 -18.29
C VAL A 286 3.93 26.93 -19.48
N GLN A 287 2.65 26.57 -19.61
CA GLN A 287 1.77 27.06 -20.69
C GLN A 287 1.55 28.57 -20.61
N SER A 288 1.38 29.14 -19.40
CA SER A 288 1.23 30.60 -19.28
C SER A 288 2.51 31.32 -19.67
N ILE A 289 3.68 30.80 -19.25
CA ILE A 289 4.98 31.38 -19.59
C ILE A 289 5.22 31.35 -21.10
N ILE A 290 4.99 30.21 -21.75
CA ILE A 290 5.17 30.07 -23.20
C ILE A 290 4.22 31.01 -23.94
N ARG A 291 2.95 31.08 -23.53
CA ARG A 291 1.96 32.00 -24.10
C ARG A 291 2.40 33.46 -23.97
N ASP A 292 2.93 33.86 -22.82
CA ASP A 292 3.42 35.22 -22.60
C ASP A 292 4.63 35.55 -23.49
N LEU A 293 5.52 34.58 -23.73
CA LEU A 293 6.74 34.77 -24.54
C LEU A 293 6.44 34.85 -26.05
N ILE A 294 5.49 34.04 -26.52
CA ILE A 294 5.09 33.96 -27.92
C ILE A 294 4.12 35.11 -28.27
N GLY A 295 3.31 35.59 -27.32
CA GLY A 295 2.38 36.70 -27.51
C GLY A 295 1.06 36.33 -28.20
N HIS A 296 0.85 35.06 -28.56
CA HIS A 296 -0.41 34.53 -29.08
C HIS A 296 -0.86 33.26 -28.36
N ARG A 297 -2.11 32.82 -28.62
CA ARG A 297 -2.62 31.56 -28.06
C ARG A 297 -1.84 30.37 -28.61
N LEU A 298 -1.62 29.37 -27.78
CA LEU A 298 -0.91 28.15 -28.18
C LEU A 298 -1.78 27.34 -29.14
N ASP A 299 -1.19 26.92 -30.26
CA ASP A 299 -1.80 25.99 -31.21
C ASP A 299 -1.69 24.53 -30.72
N GLY A 300 -2.42 23.60 -31.33
CA GLY A 300 -2.51 22.20 -30.86
C GLY A 300 -1.15 21.50 -30.64
N GLU A 301 -0.20 21.70 -31.56
CA GLU A 301 1.14 21.13 -31.44
C GLU A 301 1.96 21.80 -30.33
N LEU A 302 1.89 23.13 -30.22
CA LEU A 302 2.54 23.90 -29.17
C LEU A 302 1.98 23.58 -27.78
N ILE A 303 0.66 23.32 -27.67
CA ILE A 303 0.02 22.86 -26.43
C ILE A 303 0.61 21.51 -26.02
N ASN A 304 0.70 20.55 -26.95
CA ASN A 304 1.25 19.23 -26.65
C ASN A 304 2.72 19.30 -26.21
N LEU A 305 3.55 20.10 -26.91
CA LEU A 305 4.95 20.33 -26.50
C LEU A 305 5.04 21.02 -25.13
N ALA A 306 4.18 22.00 -24.86
CA ALA A 306 4.12 22.67 -23.57
C ALA A 306 3.70 21.71 -22.45
N ASP A 307 2.74 20.82 -22.69
CA ASP A 307 2.28 19.81 -21.73
C ASP A 307 3.38 18.77 -21.47
N GLN A 308 4.11 18.32 -22.50
CA GLN A 308 5.28 17.45 -22.34
C GLN A 308 6.39 18.11 -21.52
N LEU A 309 6.66 19.40 -21.78
CA LEU A 309 7.64 20.15 -21.01
C LEU A 309 7.18 20.35 -19.55
N ALA A 310 5.90 20.64 -19.33
CA ALA A 310 5.31 20.74 -17.99
C ALA A 310 5.41 19.42 -17.23
N ALA A 311 5.07 18.31 -17.88
CA ALA A 311 5.17 16.97 -17.31
C ALA A 311 6.62 16.57 -17.00
N ARG A 312 7.61 17.12 -17.71
CA ARG A 312 9.03 16.89 -17.44
C ARG A 312 9.57 17.74 -16.29
N LEU A 313 9.20 19.02 -16.22
CA LEU A 313 9.77 19.98 -15.25
C LEU A 313 9.02 19.98 -13.92
N ALA A 314 7.69 19.98 -13.95
CA ALA A 314 6.82 20.03 -12.77
C ALA A 314 6.29 18.63 -12.38
N ALA A 315 6.98 17.60 -12.85
CA ALA A 315 6.50 16.24 -13.04
C ALA A 315 5.51 15.72 -11.99
N GLN A 316 4.30 15.38 -12.45
CA GLN A 316 3.33 14.58 -11.71
C GLN A 316 3.77 13.10 -11.55
N SER A 317 4.85 12.69 -12.23
CA SER A 317 5.39 11.32 -12.19
C SER A 317 6.19 11.03 -10.92
N ASP A 318 6.84 12.03 -10.33
CA ASP A 318 7.67 11.87 -9.14
C ASP A 318 6.87 12.32 -7.91
N PHE A 319 6.56 11.36 -7.04
CA PHE A 319 5.74 11.59 -5.87
C PHE A 319 6.34 10.93 -4.63
N ILE A 320 6.11 11.57 -3.49
CA ILE A 320 6.27 10.95 -2.18
C ILE A 320 4.92 10.37 -1.75
N LEU A 321 4.98 9.25 -1.03
CA LEU A 321 3.84 8.67 -0.33
C LEU A 321 3.95 9.02 1.15
N VAL A 322 2.98 9.76 1.66
CA VAL A 322 2.91 10.15 3.08
C VAL A 322 1.75 9.41 3.73
N SER A 323 2.00 8.60 4.74
CA SER A 323 0.93 7.85 5.41
C SER A 323 -0.05 8.79 6.13
N TRP A 324 -1.31 8.38 6.21
CA TRP A 324 -2.30 9.06 7.03
C TRP A 324 -1.89 9.08 8.50
N TYR A 325 -1.26 8.01 8.95
CA TYR A 325 -0.74 7.89 10.30
C TYR A 325 0.32 8.97 10.59
N PHE A 326 1.24 9.23 9.67
CA PHE A 326 2.23 10.30 9.81
C PHE A 326 1.57 11.67 9.92
N LEU A 327 0.61 11.98 9.03
CA LEU A 327 -0.07 13.28 9.02
C LEU A 327 -0.96 13.51 10.25
N LYS A 328 -1.63 12.47 10.75
CA LYS A 328 -2.57 12.61 11.88
C LYS A 328 -1.89 12.53 13.25
N ASN A 329 -0.87 11.67 13.39
CA ASN A 329 -0.29 11.37 14.70
C ASN A 329 1.10 11.99 14.88
N TRP A 330 1.95 12.01 13.85
CA TRP A 330 3.32 12.51 13.96
C TRP A 330 3.47 14.00 13.65
N LEU A 331 2.80 14.50 12.61
CA LEU A 331 2.88 15.90 12.20
C LEU A 331 2.49 16.87 13.34
N PRO A 332 1.42 16.65 14.14
CA PRO A 332 1.10 17.52 15.27
C PRO A 332 2.16 17.51 16.39
N GLN A 333 2.89 16.40 16.55
CA GLN A 333 3.90 16.24 17.60
C GLN A 333 5.26 16.83 17.21
N LEU A 334 5.67 16.63 15.95
CA LEU A 334 6.93 17.15 15.41
C LEU A 334 6.83 18.63 15.02
N GLY A 335 5.65 19.06 14.59
CA GLY A 335 5.45 20.34 13.93
C GLY A 335 5.90 20.31 12.47
N SER A 336 5.40 21.27 11.69
CA SER A 336 5.55 21.29 10.22
C SER A 336 7.00 21.23 9.74
N ASP A 337 7.91 21.98 10.37
CA ASP A 337 9.29 22.08 9.88
C ASP A 337 10.10 20.79 10.11
N ALA A 338 10.03 20.22 11.31
CA ALA A 338 10.71 18.96 11.62
C ALA A 338 10.08 17.77 10.87
N ALA A 339 8.75 17.75 10.71
CA ALA A 339 8.07 16.74 9.91
C ALA A 339 8.47 16.83 8.42
N MET A 340 8.57 18.04 7.87
CA MET A 340 9.01 18.24 6.48
C MET A 340 10.47 17.85 6.29
N PHE A 341 11.33 18.12 7.27
CA PHE A 341 12.72 17.65 7.25
C PHE A 341 12.81 16.12 7.10
N VAL A 342 11.97 15.37 7.81
CA VAL A 342 11.86 13.90 7.66
C VAL A 342 11.45 13.52 6.24
N LEU A 343 10.44 14.19 5.66
CA LEU A 343 9.96 13.89 4.30
C LEU A 343 11.03 14.20 3.23
N VAL A 344 11.75 15.32 3.36
CA VAL A 344 12.85 15.68 2.46
C VAL A 344 13.96 14.63 2.51
N LEU A 345 14.32 14.13 3.69
CA LEU A 345 15.33 13.09 3.84
C LEU A 345 14.87 11.74 3.29
N ARG A 346 13.60 11.36 3.52
CA ARG A 346 13.01 10.14 2.97
C ARG A 346 13.02 10.13 1.44
N ASN A 347 12.80 11.28 0.81
CA ASN A 347 12.88 11.42 -0.64
C ASN A 347 14.29 11.22 -1.22
N LEU A 348 15.32 11.35 -0.40
CA LEU A 348 16.72 11.08 -0.81
C LEU A 348 17.13 9.63 -0.57
N CYS A 349 16.27 8.83 0.05
CA CYS A 349 16.46 7.40 0.26
C CYS A 349 15.84 6.63 -0.91
N TYR A 350 16.47 5.52 -1.32
CA TYR A 350 15.89 4.63 -2.32
C TYR A 350 16.16 3.17 -1.99
N PHE A 351 15.42 2.30 -2.66
CA PHE A 351 15.65 0.87 -2.68
C PHE A 351 15.87 0.45 -4.12
N ASN A 352 16.96 -0.24 -4.39
CA ASN A 352 17.21 -0.83 -5.69
C ASN A 352 16.72 -2.28 -5.68
N ASP A 353 15.64 -2.56 -6.41
CA ASP A 353 15.02 -3.88 -6.46
C ASP A 353 15.95 -4.95 -7.08
N GLU A 354 16.86 -4.55 -7.98
CA GLU A 354 17.76 -5.46 -8.69
C GLU A 354 18.98 -5.84 -7.85
N THR A 355 19.55 -4.89 -7.11
CA THR A 355 20.75 -5.13 -6.28
C THR A 355 20.41 -5.46 -4.83
N GLY A 356 19.16 -5.21 -4.39
CA GLY A 356 18.77 -5.26 -2.98
C GLY A 356 19.35 -4.12 -2.14
N GLU A 357 20.02 -3.14 -2.75
CA GLU A 357 20.66 -2.04 -2.02
C GLU A 357 19.61 -1.11 -1.41
N ILE A 358 19.63 -1.02 -0.08
CA ILE A 358 18.84 -0.04 0.67
C ILE A 358 19.75 1.14 0.98
N ARG A 359 19.49 2.28 0.34
CA ARG A 359 20.17 3.52 0.69
C ARG A 359 19.29 4.32 1.66
N ASP A 360 19.54 4.13 2.95
CA ASP A 360 18.91 4.86 4.07
C ASP A 360 19.85 5.90 4.70
N GLU A 361 21.08 6.02 4.17
CA GLU A 361 22.08 7.00 4.58
C GLU A 361 22.22 8.14 3.56
N VAL A 362 22.01 9.37 4.03
CA VAL A 362 21.92 10.57 3.19
C VAL A 362 22.93 11.61 3.63
N TRP A 363 23.70 12.14 2.68
CA TRP A 363 24.57 13.29 2.87
C TRP A 363 23.84 14.58 2.53
N MET A 364 24.00 15.60 3.38
CA MET A 364 23.57 16.97 3.11
C MET A 364 24.75 17.93 3.32
N ASP A 365 25.20 18.55 2.23
CA ASP A 365 26.24 19.57 2.25
C ASP A 365 25.70 20.93 2.74
N GLY A 366 26.56 21.73 3.37
CA GLY A 366 26.23 23.09 3.83
C GLY A 366 25.56 23.17 5.21
N GLY A 367 25.55 22.08 5.96
CA GLY A 367 25.33 22.10 7.40
C GLY A 367 23.89 22.42 7.80
N TYR A 368 23.72 23.14 8.92
CA TYR A 368 22.39 23.58 9.36
C TYR A 368 21.83 24.71 8.50
N GLU A 369 22.69 25.51 7.89
CA GLU A 369 22.30 26.62 7.01
C GLU A 369 21.62 26.11 5.75
N ALA A 370 22.21 25.11 5.08
CA ALA A 370 21.60 24.51 3.90
C ALA A 370 20.24 23.85 4.20
N ILE A 371 20.12 23.19 5.36
CA ILE A 371 18.83 22.62 5.80
C ILE A 371 17.81 23.73 6.05
N ALA A 372 18.20 24.81 6.74
CA ALA A 372 17.32 25.94 7.01
C ALA A 372 16.85 26.62 5.71
N ASN A 373 17.77 26.89 4.80
CA ASN A 373 17.46 27.49 3.49
C ASN A 373 16.53 26.60 2.67
N ARG A 374 16.77 25.28 2.66
CA ARG A 374 15.91 24.32 1.96
C ARG A 374 14.49 24.26 2.52
N LEU A 375 14.31 24.46 3.82
CA LEU A 375 12.99 24.44 4.47
C LEU A 375 12.31 25.82 4.55
N GLY A 376 12.96 26.89 4.08
CA GLY A 376 12.46 28.26 4.19
C GLY A 376 12.51 28.82 5.61
N ILE A 377 13.42 28.33 6.44
CA ILE A 377 13.57 28.75 7.84
C ILE A 377 14.57 29.89 7.94
N LYS A 378 14.10 31.09 8.34
CA LYS A 378 14.95 32.28 8.46
C LYS A 378 16.08 32.14 9.51
N ASN A 379 15.86 31.36 10.57
CA ASN A 379 16.83 31.21 11.66
C ASN A 379 17.41 29.79 11.73
N GLN A 380 18.66 29.64 11.29
CA GLN A 380 19.39 28.36 11.32
C GLN A 380 19.50 27.71 12.71
N ARG A 381 19.39 28.48 13.81
CA ARG A 381 19.45 27.95 15.17
C ARG A 381 18.26 27.03 15.48
N VAL A 382 17.14 27.19 14.77
CA VAL A 382 15.97 26.32 14.92
C VAL A 382 16.34 24.89 14.53
N VAL A 383 17.01 24.72 13.39
CA VAL A 383 17.49 23.41 12.91
C VAL A 383 18.55 22.84 13.85
N ALA A 384 19.46 23.68 14.34
CA ALA A 384 20.49 23.25 15.29
C ALA A 384 19.90 22.72 16.60
N ASN A 385 18.70 23.17 17.00
CA ASN A 385 18.02 22.68 18.21
C ASN A 385 17.35 21.32 18.02
N TRP A 386 17.12 20.87 16.79
CA TRP A 386 16.47 19.59 16.50
C TRP A 386 17.38 18.38 16.68
N LEU A 387 18.69 18.61 16.62
CA LEU A 387 19.70 17.56 16.68
C LEU A 387 20.55 17.75 17.94
N PRO A 388 20.99 16.66 18.59
CA PRO A 388 21.87 16.75 19.75
C PRO A 388 23.14 17.56 19.43
N ALA A 389 23.61 18.36 20.39
CA ALA A 389 24.87 19.07 20.25
C ALA A 389 26.03 18.07 20.21
N ARG A 390 26.97 18.23 19.25
CA ARG A 390 28.16 17.37 19.16
C ARG A 390 29.29 17.82 20.09
N ILE A 391 29.36 19.13 20.35
CA ILE A 391 30.36 19.74 21.21
C ILE A 391 29.64 20.19 22.47
N GLU A 392 29.91 19.54 23.60
CA GLU A 392 29.48 20.02 24.91
C GLU A 392 30.13 21.39 25.14
N ARG A 393 29.33 22.46 25.06
CA ARG A 393 29.83 23.79 25.40
C ARG A 393 29.97 23.86 26.93
N GLY A 394 31.20 24.07 27.39
CA GLY A 394 31.52 24.14 28.81
C GLY A 394 30.75 25.21 29.59
N LYS A 395 30.35 24.83 30.80
CA LYS A 395 29.71 25.61 31.89
C LYS A 395 28.31 26.18 31.59
N HIS A 396 27.29 25.44 32.00
CA HIS A 396 26.00 26.03 32.35
C HIS A 396 26.11 26.78 33.69
N LYS A 397 25.46 27.95 33.80
CA LYS A 397 25.24 28.63 35.09
C LYS A 397 24.62 27.63 36.08
N GLY A 398 25.12 27.59 37.31
CA GLY A 398 24.67 26.66 38.35
C GLY A 398 23.18 26.76 38.71
N GLU A 399 22.54 27.90 38.42
CA GLU A 399 21.09 28.08 38.56
C GLU A 399 20.45 28.44 37.20
N LEU A 400 19.61 27.53 36.71
CA LEU A 400 18.79 27.73 35.51
C LEU A 400 17.42 28.27 35.90
N SER A 401 17.01 29.37 35.26
CA SER A 401 15.65 29.90 35.42
C SER A 401 14.59 28.83 35.06
N LYS A 402 13.41 28.92 35.66
CA LYS A 402 12.27 28.01 35.36
C LYS A 402 11.96 27.99 33.86
N ARG A 403 11.94 29.17 33.20
CA ARG A 403 11.73 29.31 31.75
C ARG A 403 12.80 28.61 30.93
N THR A 404 14.06 28.67 31.36
CA THR A 404 15.17 27.99 30.68
C THR A 404 15.04 26.48 30.80
N ARG A 405 14.63 25.95 31.96
CA ARG A 405 14.37 24.52 32.16
C ARG A 405 13.23 24.02 31.29
N GLU A 406 12.11 24.74 31.22
CA GLU A 406 10.97 24.40 30.38
C GLU A 406 11.34 24.36 28.89
N GLU A 407 12.13 25.32 28.43
CA GLU A 407 12.62 25.37 27.05
C GLU A 407 13.59 24.22 26.73
N LEU A 408 14.49 23.86 27.66
CA LEU A 408 15.38 22.71 27.50
C LEU A 408 14.58 21.39 27.43
N LEU A 409 13.57 21.22 28.31
CA LEU A 409 12.67 20.06 28.28
C LEU A 409 11.85 19.99 26.99
N ARG A 410 11.43 21.14 26.44
CA ARG A 410 10.75 21.18 25.14
C ARG A 410 11.66 20.73 24.00
N ARG A 411 12.92 21.17 24.00
CA ARG A 411 13.92 20.78 22.99
C ARG A 411 14.24 19.30 23.07
N GLN A 412 14.48 18.79 24.28
CA GLN A 412 14.77 17.37 24.50
C GLN A 412 13.65 16.50 23.95
N ARG A 413 12.38 16.84 24.27
CA ARG A 413 11.22 16.11 23.74
C ARG A 413 11.19 16.06 22.21
N LEU A 414 11.45 17.19 21.53
CA LEU A 414 11.49 17.21 20.07
C LEU A 414 12.66 16.36 19.51
N GLN A 415 13.83 16.41 20.15
CA GLN A 415 14.99 15.60 19.78
C GLN A 415 14.70 14.10 19.93
N ASP A 416 14.08 13.70 21.03
CA ASP A 416 13.71 12.30 21.30
C ASP A 416 12.76 11.77 20.23
N LEU A 417 11.73 12.56 19.88
CA LEU A 417 10.78 12.22 18.82
C LEU A 417 11.44 12.16 17.43
N LEU A 418 12.27 13.15 17.08
CA LEU A 418 12.93 13.21 15.77
C LEU A 418 13.97 12.09 15.61
N THR A 419 14.63 11.66 16.68
CA THR A 419 15.62 10.57 16.69
C THR A 419 15.02 9.22 16.28
N LEU A 420 13.71 9.05 16.40
CA LEU A 420 12.99 7.87 15.88
C LEU A 420 12.97 7.82 14.34
N PHE A 421 13.13 8.98 13.69
CA PHE A 421 13.13 9.10 12.23
C PHE A 421 14.51 9.35 11.65
N VAL A 422 15.32 10.21 12.28
CA VAL A 422 16.55 10.72 11.72
C VAL A 422 17.64 10.71 12.78
N LYS A 423 18.73 9.99 12.50
CA LYS A 423 19.93 9.97 13.34
C LYS A 423 21.09 10.54 12.57
N ARG A 424 21.75 11.55 13.12
CA ARG A 424 22.99 12.07 12.55
C ARG A 424 24.14 11.12 12.90
N ILE A 425 24.74 10.51 11.88
CA ILE A 425 25.76 9.45 12.04
C ILE A 425 27.18 9.96 11.78
N ASP A 426 27.35 10.93 10.88
CA ASP A 426 28.69 11.43 10.52
C ASP A 426 28.67 12.89 10.07
N HIS A 427 29.86 13.46 9.89
CA HIS A 427 30.09 14.79 9.33
C HIS A 427 31.38 14.82 8.50
N GLN A 428 31.42 15.74 7.55
CA GLN A 428 32.64 16.06 6.80
C GLN A 428 32.81 17.58 6.74
N VAL A 429 34.04 18.04 6.51
CA VAL A 429 34.31 19.45 6.20
C VAL A 429 34.68 19.49 4.72
N ASN A 430 33.86 20.18 3.93
CA ASN A 430 34.13 20.35 2.50
C ASN A 430 35.32 21.31 2.30
N ALA A 431 35.95 21.28 1.13
CA ALA A 431 37.10 22.12 0.80
C ALA A 431 36.83 23.63 0.96
N THR A 432 35.56 24.04 0.93
CA THR A 432 35.09 25.43 1.15
C THR A 432 34.92 25.79 2.63
N GLY A 433 35.23 24.88 3.56
CA GLY A 433 35.08 25.08 5.01
C GLY A 433 33.65 24.87 5.54
N THR A 434 32.69 24.47 4.68
CA THR A 434 31.32 24.17 5.10
C THR A 434 31.19 22.75 5.61
N TYR A 435 30.40 22.56 6.68
CA TYR A 435 30.12 21.23 7.23
C TYR A 435 29.11 20.49 6.36
N GLY A 436 29.37 19.23 6.05
CA GLY A 436 28.38 18.27 5.54
C GLY A 436 27.94 17.35 6.68
N TRP A 437 26.65 16.99 6.72
CA TRP A 437 26.09 16.06 7.70
C TRP A 437 25.59 14.79 7.02
N LYS A 438 25.89 13.63 7.62
CA LYS A 438 25.36 12.34 7.22
C LYS A 438 24.25 11.91 8.17
N PHE A 439 23.11 11.54 7.61
CA PHE A 439 21.93 11.11 8.34
C PHE A 439 21.54 9.68 7.99
N LYS A 440 21.19 8.88 9.01
CA LYS A 440 20.48 7.61 8.86
C LYS A 440 18.98 7.87 9.03
N VAL A 441 18.18 7.43 8.06
CA VAL A 441 16.78 7.81 7.91
C VAL A 441 15.87 6.59 7.98
N GLN A 442 14.89 6.64 8.88
CA GLN A 442 13.85 5.62 8.97
C GLN A 442 12.80 5.82 7.87
N ARG A 443 12.71 4.84 6.96
CA ARG A 443 11.78 4.87 5.82
C ARG A 443 10.33 4.58 6.19
N THR A 444 10.10 3.74 7.21
CA THR A 444 8.74 3.40 7.70
C THR A 444 8.35 4.24 8.90
N ASP A 445 7.06 4.43 9.14
CA ASP A 445 6.62 5.21 10.30
C ASP A 445 6.75 4.40 11.60
N PRO A 446 7.51 4.89 12.59
CA PRO A 446 7.48 4.31 13.94
C PRO A 446 6.09 4.54 14.56
N LEU A 447 5.69 3.67 15.48
CA LEU A 447 4.46 3.94 16.26
C LEU A 447 4.75 5.03 17.28
N THR A 448 3.79 5.91 17.52
CA THR A 448 3.87 6.87 18.62
C THR A 448 4.01 6.13 19.95
N PRO A 449 4.60 6.75 21.00
CA PRO A 449 4.69 6.11 22.30
C PRO A 449 3.33 5.64 22.84
N GLN A 450 2.27 6.40 22.59
CA GLN A 450 0.90 6.01 22.98
C GLN A 450 0.42 4.76 22.24
N ASP A 451 0.61 4.71 20.92
CA ASP A 451 0.21 3.57 20.10
C ASP A 451 1.06 2.32 20.37
N GLN A 452 2.31 2.48 20.80
CA GLN A 452 3.14 1.38 21.29
C GLN A 452 2.54 0.77 22.57
N THR A 453 2.09 1.61 23.51
CA THR A 453 1.41 1.13 24.73
C THR A 453 0.12 0.40 24.38
N ILE A 454 -0.66 0.93 23.44
CA ILE A 454 -1.88 0.27 22.95
C ILE A 454 -1.54 -1.07 22.31
N GLN A 455 -0.50 -1.12 21.47
CA GLN A 455 -0.06 -2.36 20.85
C GLN A 455 0.33 -3.41 21.90
N GLN A 456 1.09 -3.02 22.94
CA GLN A 456 1.51 -3.92 24.02
C GLN A 456 0.32 -4.40 24.86
N ALA A 457 -0.58 -3.49 25.25
CA ALA A 457 -1.78 -3.82 26.01
C ALA A 457 -2.70 -4.77 25.22
N ALA A 458 -2.97 -4.46 23.95
CA ALA A 458 -3.76 -5.31 23.07
C ALA A 458 -3.10 -6.69 22.88
N SER A 459 -1.79 -6.75 22.66
CA SER A 459 -1.07 -8.03 22.53
C SER A 459 -1.17 -8.89 23.79
N SER A 460 -1.07 -8.26 24.98
CA SER A 460 -1.22 -8.93 26.27
C SER A 460 -2.66 -9.45 26.48
N LEU A 461 -3.66 -8.65 26.11
CA LEU A 461 -5.06 -9.05 26.17
C LEU A 461 -5.34 -10.23 25.23
N PHE A 462 -4.85 -10.20 23.99
CA PHE A 462 -4.99 -11.31 23.05
C PHE A 462 -4.33 -12.59 23.56
N ALA A 463 -3.11 -12.50 24.11
CA ALA A 463 -2.44 -13.66 24.70
C ALA A 463 -3.22 -14.24 25.90
N LYS A 464 -3.80 -13.39 26.76
CA LYS A 464 -4.65 -13.82 27.87
C LYS A 464 -5.96 -14.47 27.38
N ALA A 465 -6.59 -13.91 26.36
CA ALA A 465 -7.83 -14.42 25.79
C ALA A 465 -7.61 -15.76 25.06
N GLU A 466 -6.47 -15.94 24.39
CA GLU A 466 -6.07 -17.20 23.79
C GLU A 466 -5.84 -18.28 24.85
N ASN A 467 -5.08 -17.95 25.91
CA ASN A 467 -4.83 -18.87 27.03
C ASN A 467 -6.12 -19.30 27.75
N LYS A 468 -7.13 -18.42 27.78
CA LYS A 468 -8.45 -18.70 28.38
C LYS A 468 -9.43 -19.39 27.41
N GLY A 469 -9.06 -19.64 26.15
CA GLY A 469 -9.95 -20.25 25.15
C GLY A 469 -11.08 -19.34 24.64
N VAL A 470 -11.12 -18.08 25.07
CA VAL A 470 -12.17 -17.12 24.72
C VAL A 470 -12.15 -16.78 23.22
N LEU A 471 -10.96 -16.73 22.60
CA LEU A 471 -10.86 -16.47 21.16
C LEU A 471 -11.41 -17.62 20.31
N SER A 472 -11.23 -18.86 20.77
CA SER A 472 -11.86 -20.02 20.12
C SER A 472 -13.37 -19.98 20.28
N GLU A 473 -13.88 -19.67 21.48
CA GLU A 473 -15.32 -19.52 21.72
C GLU A 473 -15.93 -18.41 20.86
N LEU A 474 -15.27 -17.24 20.78
CA LEU A 474 -15.72 -16.11 19.98
C LEU A 474 -15.69 -16.42 18.49
N LYS A 475 -14.71 -17.20 18.02
CA LYS A 475 -14.63 -17.69 16.65
C LYS A 475 -15.74 -18.69 16.34
N THR A 476 -16.02 -19.61 17.25
CA THR A 476 -17.13 -20.57 17.15
C THR A 476 -18.47 -19.83 17.13
N TRP A 477 -18.68 -18.89 18.06
CA TRP A 477 -19.86 -18.03 18.13
C TRP A 477 -20.04 -17.18 16.86
N ALA A 478 -18.98 -16.57 16.33
CA ALA A 478 -19.04 -15.82 15.08
C ALA A 478 -19.39 -16.69 13.87
N SER A 479 -18.94 -17.96 13.86
CA SER A 479 -19.34 -18.92 12.83
C SER A 479 -20.78 -19.44 13.01
N GLU A 480 -21.32 -19.43 14.23
CA GLU A 480 -22.69 -19.84 14.54
C GLU A 480 -23.72 -18.72 14.24
N LEU A 481 -23.33 -17.45 14.41
CA LEU A 481 -24.14 -16.26 14.05
C LEU A 481 -24.60 -16.25 12.58
N ALA A 482 -23.80 -16.82 11.68
CA ALA A 482 -24.14 -16.92 10.26
C ALA A 482 -25.37 -17.83 10.01
N ASN A 483 -25.70 -18.74 10.93
CA ASN A 483 -26.79 -19.69 10.76
C ASN A 483 -28.14 -19.19 11.31
N ASP A 484 -28.17 -18.46 12.43
CA ASP A 484 -29.42 -18.18 13.16
C ASP A 484 -30.00 -16.74 13.01
N CYS A 485 -29.29 -15.79 12.40
CA CYS A 485 -29.79 -14.42 12.19
C CYS A 485 -30.41 -14.15 10.80
N SER A 486 -30.67 -15.21 10.01
CA SER A 486 -31.10 -15.14 8.61
C SER A 486 -32.61 -14.92 8.40
N LYS A 487 -33.29 -14.13 9.25
CA LYS A 487 -34.65 -13.65 8.95
C LYS A 487 -34.65 -12.15 8.63
N PRO A 488 -35.03 -11.74 7.40
CA PRO A 488 -35.25 -10.33 7.11
C PRO A 488 -36.42 -9.81 7.95
N PRO A 489 -36.38 -8.56 8.45
CA PRO A 489 -37.47 -8.02 9.27
C PRO A 489 -38.78 -7.96 8.48
N ARG A 490 -39.85 -8.55 9.03
CA ARG A 490 -41.21 -8.50 8.47
C ARG A 490 -41.63 -7.04 8.26
N ALA A 491 -41.78 -6.62 7.00
CA ALA A 491 -42.36 -5.34 6.64
C ALA A 491 -43.80 -5.24 7.15
N LYS A 492 -44.07 -4.35 8.12
CA LYS A 492 -45.43 -3.93 8.44
C LYS A 492 -45.95 -3.09 7.28
N SER A 493 -46.97 -3.62 6.61
CA SER A 493 -47.71 -3.00 5.51
C SER A 493 -48.35 -1.68 5.91
N ARG A 494 -47.98 -0.57 5.25
CA ARG A 494 -48.89 0.56 5.00
C ARG A 494 -48.43 1.42 3.82
N GLY A 495 -49.20 1.38 2.73
CA GLY A 495 -49.32 2.43 1.70
C GLY A 495 -48.18 2.56 0.69
N MET A 496 -48.32 1.92 -0.47
CA MET A 496 -47.49 2.12 -1.67
C MET A 496 -47.58 3.56 -2.20
N ILE A 497 -46.43 4.20 -2.39
CA ILE A 497 -46.16 5.06 -3.55
C ILE A 497 -44.82 4.59 -4.14
N VAL A 498 -44.86 4.26 -5.42
CA VAL A 498 -43.81 3.66 -6.24
C VAL A 498 -42.71 4.68 -6.53
N GLY A 499 -41.44 4.28 -6.39
CA GLY A 499 -40.29 5.07 -6.84
C GLY A 499 -39.29 5.44 -5.74
N SER A 500 -38.68 4.45 -5.08
CA SER A 500 -37.35 4.61 -4.45
C SER A 500 -36.70 3.26 -4.23
N THR A 501 -35.44 3.14 -4.67
CA THR A 501 -34.54 2.01 -4.38
C THR A 501 -34.48 1.74 -2.87
N PRO A 502 -34.53 0.48 -2.42
CA PRO A 502 -34.46 0.16 -1.00
C PRO A 502 -33.10 0.61 -0.44
N LYS A 503 -33.16 1.49 0.57
CA LYS A 503 -32.04 1.92 1.40
C LYS A 503 -31.33 0.70 2.02
N GLN A 504 -30.01 0.81 2.13
CA GLN A 504 -29.11 0.04 3.00
C GLN A 504 -29.84 -0.67 4.14
N CYS A 505 -29.81 -2.00 4.15
CA CYS A 505 -30.06 -2.78 5.35
C CYS A 505 -28.91 -2.50 6.31
N LYS A 506 -29.12 -1.57 7.22
CA LYS A 506 -28.26 -1.36 8.37
C LYS A 506 -28.56 -2.50 9.34
N TRP A 507 -27.61 -3.42 9.55
CA TRP A 507 -27.71 -4.36 10.66
C TRP A 507 -27.51 -3.59 11.96
N ASP A 508 -28.62 -3.12 12.54
CA ASP A 508 -28.64 -2.74 13.94
C ASP A 508 -28.52 -4.05 14.74
N LEU A 509 -27.33 -4.35 15.27
CA LEU A 509 -27.20 -5.16 16.48
C LEU A 509 -27.90 -4.39 17.61
N ARG A 510 -29.24 -4.41 17.61
CA ARG A 510 -29.99 -4.22 18.85
C ARG A 510 -29.60 -5.38 19.75
N LEU A 511 -29.48 -5.10 21.05
CA LEU A 511 -29.70 -6.12 22.07
C LEU A 511 -31.08 -6.72 21.73
N SER A 512 -31.11 -7.81 20.96
CA SER A 512 -32.33 -8.52 20.63
C SER A 512 -32.89 -9.06 21.94
N ASP A 513 -34.20 -8.89 22.12
CA ASP A 513 -34.93 -9.20 23.35
C ASP A 513 -34.36 -10.43 24.07
N PHE A 514 -33.72 -10.15 25.20
CA PHE A 514 -33.16 -11.15 26.10
C PHE A 514 -34.28 -11.91 26.78
N THR A 515 -34.69 -13.02 26.20
CA THR A 515 -35.37 -14.08 26.93
C THR A 515 -34.65 -15.43 26.84
N ASN A 516 -33.48 -15.51 26.20
CA ASN A 516 -32.64 -16.71 26.21
C ASN A 516 -31.20 -16.39 26.67
N ASP A 517 -30.94 -16.81 27.91
CA ASP A 517 -29.74 -16.70 28.75
C ASP A 517 -28.40 -17.20 28.14
N CYS A 518 -27.75 -16.42 27.27
CA CYS A 518 -26.40 -16.77 26.78
C CYS A 518 -25.36 -15.63 26.82
N SER A 519 -25.58 -14.50 27.51
CA SER A 519 -24.60 -13.38 27.46
C SER A 519 -24.09 -12.82 28.80
N GLU A 520 -24.46 -13.37 29.95
CA GLU A 520 -23.95 -12.83 31.23
C GLU A 520 -22.45 -13.09 31.40
N THR A 521 -21.96 -14.28 31.03
CA THR A 521 -20.54 -14.64 31.18
C THR A 521 -19.61 -13.79 30.30
N LEU A 522 -20.02 -13.48 29.06
CA LEU A 522 -19.21 -12.67 28.14
C LEU A 522 -19.21 -11.17 28.55
N LYS A 523 -20.33 -10.69 29.08
CA LYS A 523 -20.49 -9.34 29.60
C LYS A 523 -19.61 -9.13 30.84
N ASP A 524 -19.58 -10.10 31.75
CA ASP A 524 -18.77 -10.02 32.97
C ASP A 524 -17.28 -10.16 32.66
N ILE A 525 -16.89 -11.05 31.74
CA ILE A 525 -15.48 -11.16 31.30
C ILE A 525 -14.99 -9.89 30.62
N LEU A 526 -15.83 -9.27 29.76
CA LEU A 526 -15.50 -7.99 29.12
C LEU A 526 -15.45 -6.85 30.14
N ASN A 527 -16.41 -6.77 31.06
CA ASN A 527 -16.43 -5.76 32.12
C ASN A 527 -15.23 -5.90 33.07
N ASP A 528 -14.87 -7.11 33.51
CA ASP A 528 -13.67 -7.37 34.32
C ASP A 528 -12.38 -6.99 33.57
N CYS A 529 -12.35 -7.20 32.26
CA CYS A 529 -11.22 -6.76 31.41
C CYS A 529 -11.17 -5.24 31.23
N PHE A 530 -12.31 -4.55 31.30
CA PHE A 530 -12.38 -3.08 31.23
C PHE A 530 -12.12 -2.41 32.59
N GLU A 531 -12.52 -3.02 33.71
CA GLU A 531 -12.23 -2.54 35.07
C GLU A 531 -10.74 -2.64 35.44
N THR A 532 -10.00 -3.55 34.81
CA THR A 532 -8.55 -3.71 35.01
C THR A 532 -7.68 -2.75 34.20
N LEU A 533 -8.29 -1.91 33.34
CA LEU A 533 -7.62 -0.88 32.55
C LEU A 533 -7.82 0.49 33.20
N ASP A 534 -6.97 0.87 34.16
CA ASP A 534 -6.95 2.23 34.71
C ASP A 534 -6.32 3.20 33.68
N LEU A 535 -7.12 3.55 32.66
CA LEU A 535 -6.75 4.45 31.58
C LEU A 535 -7.14 5.87 31.97
N GLN A 536 -6.23 6.61 32.61
CA GLN A 536 -6.44 8.00 33.03
C GLN A 536 -6.64 9.02 31.89
N SER A 537 -6.84 8.58 30.64
CA SER A 537 -7.15 9.45 29.49
C SER A 537 -8.26 8.86 28.62
N ASN A 538 -9.40 9.54 28.57
CA ASN A 538 -10.61 9.15 27.80
C ASN A 538 -10.36 8.88 26.30
N ASP A 539 -9.28 9.40 25.71
CA ASP A 539 -8.96 9.21 24.28
C ASP A 539 -8.47 7.79 23.95
N CYS A 540 -7.91 7.08 24.93
CA CYS A 540 -7.50 5.68 24.78
C CYS A 540 -8.73 4.75 24.70
N PHE A 541 -9.77 5.04 25.49
CA PHE A 541 -11.02 4.27 25.49
C PHE A 541 -11.77 4.45 24.17
N GLU A 542 -11.82 5.67 23.61
CA GLU A 542 -12.42 5.91 22.30
C GLU A 542 -11.67 5.19 21.16
N THR A 543 -10.34 5.09 21.25
CA THR A 543 -9.51 4.37 20.26
C THR A 543 -9.71 2.86 20.37
N LEU A 544 -9.79 2.32 21.58
CA LEU A 544 -10.10 0.91 21.85
C LEU A 544 -11.53 0.57 21.41
N LEU A 545 -12.50 1.45 21.67
CA LEU A 545 -13.86 1.35 21.14
C LEU A 545 -13.93 1.52 19.63
N LYS A 546 -13.04 2.28 18.99
CA LYS A 546 -12.94 2.39 17.52
C LYS A 546 -12.29 1.16 16.91
N ILE A 547 -11.37 0.51 17.60
CA ILE A 547 -10.80 -0.78 17.19
C ILE A 547 -11.87 -1.87 17.33
N LEU A 548 -12.57 -1.93 18.47
CA LEU A 548 -13.68 -2.85 18.67
C LEU A 548 -14.88 -2.53 17.77
N LYS A 549 -15.14 -1.24 17.49
CA LYS A 549 -16.11 -0.81 16.47
C LYS A 549 -15.63 -1.08 15.06
N SER A 550 -14.34 -1.04 14.72
CA SER A 550 -13.89 -1.40 13.37
C SER A 550 -14.01 -2.90 13.12
N PHE A 551 -14.06 -3.71 14.18
CA PHE A 551 -14.52 -5.11 14.14
C PHE A 551 -16.05 -5.26 14.07
N LYS A 552 -16.84 -4.28 14.56
CA LYS A 552 -18.32 -4.24 14.51
C LYS A 552 -18.87 -3.64 13.20
N ASP A 553 -18.16 -2.64 12.67
CA ASP A 553 -18.45 -1.80 11.52
C ASP A 553 -17.50 -2.15 10.35
N SER A 554 -16.83 -3.31 10.40
CA SER A 554 -16.29 -3.93 9.19
C SER A 554 -17.47 -4.17 8.26
N GLU A 555 -17.62 -3.29 7.28
CA GLU A 555 -18.73 -3.30 6.34
C GLU A 555 -18.76 -4.63 5.57
N GLU A 556 -19.98 -5.15 5.42
CA GLU A 556 -20.36 -6.00 4.29
C GLU A 556 -20.05 -5.23 3.00
N ASP A 557 -19.16 -5.75 2.16
CA ASP A 557 -19.12 -5.31 0.77
C ASP A 557 -20.45 -5.72 0.13
N LYS A 558 -21.34 -4.74 -0.06
CA LYS A 558 -22.29 -4.81 -1.17
C LYS A 558 -21.55 -4.37 -2.41
N ASP A 559 -21.35 -5.33 -3.31
CA ASP A 559 -20.80 -5.12 -4.64
C ASP A 559 -21.35 -3.85 -5.29
N SER A 560 -20.47 -2.86 -5.39
CA SER A 560 -20.53 -1.93 -6.50
C SER A 560 -19.14 -1.84 -7.12
N SER A 561 -19.04 -2.43 -8.31
CA SER A 561 -17.94 -2.36 -9.29
C SER A 561 -16.61 -3.03 -8.93
N SER A 562 -16.51 -4.28 -9.41
CA SER A 562 -15.42 -4.80 -10.25
C SER A 562 -14.01 -4.23 -10.05
N THR A 563 -13.17 -4.94 -9.31
CA THR A 563 -11.79 -5.25 -9.71
C THR A 563 -11.32 -6.46 -8.91
N GLN A 564 -11.19 -7.59 -9.59
CA GLN A 564 -10.68 -8.82 -9.00
C GLN A 564 -9.16 -8.69 -8.77
N ASP A 565 -8.74 -8.62 -7.51
CA ASP A 565 -7.45 -9.16 -7.08
C ASP A 565 -7.73 -10.39 -6.21
N SER A 566 -7.44 -11.55 -6.76
CA SER A 566 -7.64 -12.84 -6.11
C SER A 566 -6.52 -13.06 -5.09
N SER A 567 -6.83 -12.84 -3.80
CA SER A 567 -6.04 -13.44 -2.72
C SER A 567 -6.68 -14.79 -2.36
N ILE A 568 -5.94 -15.88 -2.63
CA ILE A 568 -6.35 -17.22 -2.22
C ILE A 568 -6.25 -17.28 -0.69
N PRO A 569 -7.30 -17.67 0.05
CA PRO A 569 -7.28 -17.80 1.51
C PRO A 569 -6.13 -18.70 1.98
N GLN A 570 -5.46 -18.38 3.09
CA GLN A 570 -4.36 -19.20 3.66
C GLN A 570 -4.80 -20.65 3.93
N THR A 571 -6.06 -20.91 4.24
CA THR A 571 -6.65 -22.26 4.37
C THR A 571 -6.68 -23.00 3.04
N ASN A 572 -7.03 -22.33 1.94
CA ASN A 572 -6.93 -22.89 0.59
C ASN A 572 -5.48 -23.09 0.16
N ARG A 573 -4.56 -22.20 0.56
CA ARG A 573 -3.13 -22.34 0.28
C ARG A 573 -2.50 -23.53 1.00
N LEU A 574 -2.77 -23.70 2.30
CA LEU A 574 -2.25 -24.83 3.08
C LEU A 574 -2.85 -26.15 2.58
N ASN A 575 -4.13 -26.16 2.19
CA ASN A 575 -4.76 -27.31 1.53
C ASN A 575 -4.13 -27.60 0.15
N GLN A 576 -3.79 -26.58 -0.65
CA GLN A 576 -3.09 -26.73 -1.92
C GLN A 576 -1.65 -27.25 -1.73
N THR A 577 -0.91 -26.70 -0.78
CA THR A 577 0.47 -27.12 -0.45
C THR A 577 0.49 -28.57 0.04
N VAL A 578 -0.45 -28.95 0.91
CA VAL A 578 -0.55 -30.32 1.45
C VAL A 578 -1.03 -31.31 0.38
N ALA A 579 -1.91 -30.90 -0.56
CA ALA A 579 -2.39 -31.77 -1.64
C ALA A 579 -1.28 -32.29 -2.58
N VAL A 580 -0.14 -31.61 -2.65
CA VAL A 580 1.05 -32.04 -3.42
C VAL A 580 1.71 -33.27 -2.81
N VAL A 581 1.50 -33.54 -1.51
CA VAL A 581 2.17 -34.62 -0.78
C VAL A 581 1.21 -35.65 -0.17
N THR A 582 -0.11 -35.41 -0.24
CA THR A 582 -1.13 -36.33 0.30
C THR A 582 -1.87 -37.13 -0.76
N ASP A 583 -2.38 -38.30 -0.38
CA ASP A 583 -3.32 -39.08 -1.18
C ASP A 583 -4.76 -38.57 -1.04
N SER A 584 -5.72 -39.25 -1.69
CA SER A 584 -7.14 -38.90 -1.63
C SER A 584 -7.77 -39.06 -0.24
N SER A 585 -7.08 -39.72 0.70
CA SER A 585 -7.52 -39.87 2.10
C SER A 585 -6.95 -38.79 3.03
N GLY A 586 -6.07 -37.92 2.52
CA GLY A 586 -5.38 -36.91 3.32
C GLY A 586 -4.15 -37.42 4.08
N ALA A 587 -3.73 -38.67 3.83
CA ALA A 587 -2.52 -39.28 4.38
C ALA A 587 -1.32 -39.07 3.46
N TRP A 588 -0.10 -39.30 3.96
CA TRP A 588 1.14 -39.16 3.19
C TRP A 588 1.16 -40.09 1.97
N SER A 589 1.36 -39.54 0.77
CA SER A 589 1.51 -40.33 -0.46
C SER A 589 2.98 -40.62 -0.75
N LEU A 590 3.39 -41.89 -0.59
CA LEU A 590 4.76 -42.32 -0.87
C LEU A 590 5.16 -42.08 -2.33
N ASP A 591 4.22 -42.26 -3.27
CA ASP A 591 4.47 -42.05 -4.70
C ASP A 591 4.75 -40.57 -5.03
N LYS A 592 4.04 -39.65 -4.37
CA LYS A 592 4.27 -38.20 -4.51
C LYS A 592 5.59 -37.76 -3.84
N LEU A 593 5.90 -38.29 -2.66
CA LEU A 593 7.17 -38.01 -1.96
C LEU A 593 8.41 -38.54 -2.71
N LEU A 594 8.25 -39.64 -3.47
CA LEU A 594 9.32 -40.24 -4.29
C LEU A 594 9.41 -39.65 -5.71
N ALA A 595 8.70 -38.54 -6.02
CA ALA A 595 8.74 -37.92 -7.33
C ALA A 595 10.14 -37.48 -7.78
N ARG A 596 11.05 -37.20 -6.83
CA ARG A 596 12.45 -36.80 -7.08
C ARG A 596 13.44 -37.97 -7.09
N ALA A 597 13.01 -39.19 -6.77
CA ALA A 597 13.86 -40.37 -6.76
C ALA A 597 13.99 -41.00 -8.14
N ASP A 598 15.12 -41.66 -8.42
CA ASP A 598 15.33 -42.41 -9.67
C ASP A 598 14.22 -43.44 -9.91
N LYS A 599 13.83 -43.62 -11.18
CA LYS A 599 12.76 -44.54 -11.58
C LYS A 599 12.94 -45.96 -11.01
N LYS A 600 14.19 -46.44 -10.87
CA LYS A 600 14.50 -47.73 -10.24
C LYS A 600 14.21 -47.75 -8.74
N ASN A 601 14.58 -46.69 -8.01
CA ASN A 601 14.37 -46.58 -6.57
C ASN A 601 12.90 -46.35 -6.23
N ARG A 602 12.17 -45.57 -7.05
CA ARG A 602 10.73 -45.32 -6.90
C ARG A 602 9.93 -46.62 -7.03
N VAL A 603 10.17 -47.41 -8.09
CA VAL A 603 9.46 -48.69 -8.29
C VAL A 603 9.79 -49.68 -7.17
N PHE A 604 11.05 -49.73 -6.73
CA PHE A 604 11.49 -50.61 -5.65
C PHE A 604 10.83 -50.26 -4.30
N LEU A 605 10.89 -48.99 -3.88
CA LEU A 605 10.36 -48.55 -2.59
C LEU A 605 8.83 -48.55 -2.54
N VAL A 606 8.14 -48.18 -3.64
CA VAL A 606 6.67 -48.25 -3.71
C VAL A 606 6.16 -49.69 -3.67
N GLY A 607 6.93 -50.66 -4.18
CA GLY A 607 6.60 -52.08 -4.08
C GLY A 607 6.89 -52.71 -2.71
N GLN A 608 7.85 -52.16 -1.96
CA GLN A 608 8.32 -52.70 -0.68
C GLN A 608 7.60 -52.09 0.53
N GLU A 609 7.42 -50.77 0.55
CA GLU A 609 6.91 -50.04 1.71
C GLU A 609 5.39 -49.92 1.69
N LYS A 610 4.73 -50.34 2.78
CA LYS A 610 3.27 -50.27 2.92
C LYS A 610 2.78 -48.89 3.40
N SER A 611 3.68 -48.06 3.93
CA SER A 611 3.37 -46.73 4.46
C SER A 611 4.48 -45.73 4.11
N ALA A 612 4.11 -44.46 3.98
CA ALA A 612 5.06 -43.37 3.82
C ALA A 612 5.72 -42.93 5.13
N THR A 613 5.21 -43.36 6.29
CA THR A 613 5.69 -42.94 7.62
C THR A 613 7.17 -43.26 7.87
N PRO A 614 7.71 -44.45 7.52
CA PRO A 614 9.14 -44.74 7.68
C PRO A 614 10.02 -43.79 6.87
N PHE A 615 9.60 -43.44 5.64
CA PHE A 615 10.31 -42.51 4.78
C PHE A 615 10.34 -41.09 5.36
N VAL A 616 9.18 -40.57 5.80
CA VAL A 616 9.08 -39.24 6.42
C VAL A 616 9.86 -39.19 7.75
N SER A 617 9.86 -40.26 8.53
CA SER A 617 10.63 -40.37 9.77
C SER A 617 12.14 -40.21 9.54
N TRP A 618 12.68 -40.88 8.52
CA TRP A 618 14.09 -40.74 8.14
C TRP A 618 14.43 -39.37 7.54
N LEU A 619 13.50 -38.71 6.85
CA LEU A 619 13.66 -37.33 6.40
C LEU A 619 13.76 -36.35 7.58
N ILE A 620 12.87 -36.47 8.57
CA ILE A 620 12.88 -35.63 9.77
C ILE A 620 14.18 -35.85 10.56
N HIS A 621 14.59 -37.11 10.76
CA HIS A 621 15.86 -37.44 11.41
C HIS A 621 17.07 -36.91 10.62
N GLY A 622 17.04 -37.08 9.30
CA GLY A 622 18.09 -36.58 8.43
C GLY A 622 18.23 -35.06 8.50
N ALA A 623 17.12 -34.33 8.59
CA ALA A 623 17.08 -32.87 8.69
C ALA A 623 17.48 -32.34 10.08
N SER A 624 17.21 -33.06 11.17
CA SER A 624 17.61 -32.63 12.52
C SER A 624 19.11 -32.75 12.78
N GLN A 625 19.83 -33.64 12.07
CA GLN A 625 21.24 -33.93 12.32
C GLN A 625 22.18 -33.09 11.43
N PRO A 626 23.03 -32.19 11.97
CA PRO A 626 23.86 -31.28 11.17
C PRO A 626 24.90 -32.00 10.29
N GLY A 627 25.32 -33.21 10.67
CA GLY A 627 26.29 -34.01 9.90
C GLY A 627 25.74 -34.67 8.63
N ILE A 628 24.41 -34.65 8.42
CA ILE A 628 23.78 -35.31 7.26
C ILE A 628 23.46 -34.24 6.21
N GLN A 629 24.20 -34.26 5.11
CA GLN A 629 24.05 -33.28 4.02
C GLN A 629 22.78 -33.52 3.18
N ASN A 630 22.41 -34.78 2.93
CA ASN A 630 21.26 -35.13 2.09
C ASN A 630 20.30 -36.09 2.82
N PRO A 631 19.27 -35.55 3.52
CA PRO A 631 18.25 -36.35 4.22
C PRO A 631 17.49 -37.31 3.30
N TYR A 632 17.26 -36.91 2.05
CA TYR A 632 16.51 -37.69 1.05
C TYR A 632 17.26 -38.96 0.64
N SER A 633 18.56 -38.84 0.36
CA SER A 633 19.41 -39.99 0.03
C SER A 633 19.58 -40.94 1.21
N LEU A 634 19.67 -40.40 2.43
CA LEU A 634 19.73 -41.19 3.67
C LEU A 634 18.46 -42.03 3.84
N ALA A 635 17.27 -41.44 3.64
CA ALA A 635 16.00 -42.14 3.76
C ALA A 635 15.88 -43.30 2.76
N ILE A 636 16.33 -43.10 1.52
CA ILE A 636 16.36 -44.18 0.51
C ILE A 636 17.35 -45.29 0.92
N ALA A 637 18.55 -44.93 1.37
CA ALA A 637 19.56 -45.90 1.77
C ALA A 637 19.10 -46.76 2.96
N LYS A 638 18.50 -46.13 3.99
CA LYS A 638 18.04 -46.82 5.20
C LYS A 638 16.87 -47.76 4.95
N LEU A 639 15.92 -47.37 4.08
CA LEU A 639 14.80 -48.25 3.72
C LEU A 639 15.20 -49.39 2.77
N LYS A 640 16.28 -49.23 2.01
CA LYS A 640 16.87 -50.34 1.23
C LYS A 640 17.57 -51.37 2.11
N GLU A 641 18.27 -50.89 3.15
CA GLU A 641 18.94 -51.77 4.12
C GLU A 641 17.91 -52.49 5.01
N ASN A 642 16.92 -51.75 5.51
CA ASN A 642 15.96 -52.22 6.51
C ASN A 642 14.52 -51.79 6.13
N PRO A 643 13.78 -52.65 5.40
CA PRO A 643 12.40 -52.39 5.02
C PRO A 643 11.48 -52.12 6.21
N GLY A 644 10.63 -51.10 6.13
CA GLY A 644 9.62 -50.78 7.13
C GLY A 644 10.13 -50.23 8.48
N ILE A 645 11.44 -50.07 8.66
CA ILE A 645 12.02 -49.57 9.91
C ILE A 645 12.13 -48.04 9.86
N SER A 646 11.43 -47.36 10.76
CA SER A 646 11.48 -45.91 10.96
C SER A 646 12.75 -45.48 11.72
N ALA A 647 13.04 -44.17 11.77
CA ALA A 647 14.17 -43.64 12.53
C ALA A 647 13.94 -43.69 14.06
N GLY A 648 12.72 -44.00 14.50
CA GLY A 648 12.32 -44.08 15.91
C GLY A 648 12.25 -42.72 16.62
N GLY A 649 11.91 -42.77 17.90
CA GLY A 649 11.98 -41.61 18.81
C GLY A 649 11.04 -40.46 18.41
N ALA A 650 11.54 -39.22 18.52
CA ALA A 650 10.77 -38.02 18.20
C ALA A 650 10.47 -37.89 16.70
N SER A 651 11.33 -38.41 15.83
CA SER A 651 11.18 -38.32 14.37
C SER A 651 10.03 -39.19 13.86
N GLU A 652 9.85 -40.39 14.44
CA GLU A 652 8.70 -41.24 14.16
C GLU A 652 7.39 -40.62 14.65
N ARG A 653 7.37 -40.07 15.88
CA ARG A 653 6.16 -39.43 16.42
C ARG A 653 5.70 -38.23 15.59
N LEU A 654 6.63 -37.46 15.02
CA LEU A 654 6.30 -36.38 14.09
C LEU A 654 5.86 -36.89 12.71
N ALA A 655 6.41 -38.01 12.22
CA ALA A 655 6.00 -38.61 10.94
C ALA A 655 4.58 -39.22 10.99
N VAL A 656 4.09 -39.59 12.18
CA VAL A 656 2.72 -40.09 12.40
C VAL A 656 1.70 -38.95 12.44
N LEU A 657 2.13 -37.69 12.62
CA LEU A 657 1.20 -36.56 12.58
C LEU A 657 0.54 -36.42 11.21
N PRO A 658 -0.71 -35.91 11.16
CA PRO A 658 -1.34 -35.55 9.90
C PRO A 658 -0.42 -34.63 9.07
N PRO A 659 -0.30 -34.84 7.75
CA PRO A 659 0.57 -34.03 6.90
C PRO A 659 0.36 -32.52 7.07
N ARG A 660 -0.90 -32.12 7.27
CA ARG A 660 -1.29 -30.73 7.55
C ARG A 660 -0.66 -30.16 8.81
N GLU A 661 -0.57 -30.96 9.86
CA GLU A 661 -0.03 -30.54 11.15
C GLU A 661 1.49 -30.43 11.12
N LEU A 662 2.16 -31.37 10.43
CA LEU A 662 3.61 -31.26 10.21
C LEU A 662 3.99 -30.04 9.35
N VAL A 663 3.22 -29.78 8.28
CA VAL A 663 3.41 -28.59 7.44
C VAL A 663 3.19 -27.31 8.24
N ARG A 664 2.19 -27.29 9.13
CA ARG A 664 1.95 -26.16 10.05
C ARG A 664 3.15 -25.91 10.98
N LEU A 665 3.77 -26.96 11.53
CA LEU A 665 4.96 -26.83 12.38
C LEU A 665 6.16 -26.28 11.59
N ILE A 666 6.35 -26.72 10.34
CA ILE A 666 7.38 -26.20 9.44
C ILE A 666 7.13 -24.71 9.15
N GLU A 667 5.91 -24.32 8.75
CA GLU A 667 5.57 -22.93 8.46
C GLU A 667 5.74 -22.01 9.69
N GLN A 668 5.28 -22.45 10.87
CA GLN A 668 5.47 -21.70 12.11
C GLN A 668 6.95 -21.44 12.41
N SER A 669 7.77 -22.49 12.27
CA SER A 669 9.21 -22.39 12.53
C SER A 669 9.96 -21.49 11.53
N LEU A 670 9.46 -21.35 10.29
CA LEU A 670 10.00 -20.44 9.28
C LEU A 670 9.51 -18.99 9.43
N LEU A 671 8.46 -18.74 10.23
CA LEU A 671 7.83 -17.42 10.46
C LEU A 671 8.21 -16.79 11.83
N LEU A 672 9.33 -17.21 12.43
CA LEU A 672 9.85 -16.75 13.74
C LEU A 672 8.96 -17.09 14.95
N TYR A 673 8.01 -18.01 14.82
CA TYR A 673 7.26 -18.58 15.94
C TYR A 673 7.95 -19.86 16.43
N SER A 674 8.04 -20.06 17.76
CA SER A 674 8.55 -21.32 18.32
C SER A 674 7.41 -22.33 18.44
N PRO A 675 7.39 -23.43 17.66
CA PRO A 675 6.28 -24.38 17.71
C PRO A 675 6.13 -24.97 19.11
N THR A 676 4.90 -25.16 19.57
CA THR A 676 4.61 -25.66 20.94
C THR A 676 4.82 -27.16 21.08
N ASP A 677 4.94 -27.90 19.97
CA ASP A 677 5.13 -29.35 19.98
C ASP A 677 6.46 -29.78 20.64
N ARG A 678 6.36 -30.68 21.61
CA ARG A 678 7.50 -31.16 22.42
C ARG A 678 8.50 -31.95 21.59
N ASN A 679 8.05 -32.73 20.61
CA ASN A 679 8.93 -33.55 19.76
C ASN A 679 9.66 -32.68 18.74
N TRP A 680 8.98 -31.67 18.20
CA TRP A 680 9.59 -30.66 17.32
C TRP A 680 10.71 -29.91 18.03
N ARG A 681 10.45 -29.41 19.25
CA ARG A 681 11.48 -28.72 20.05
C ARG A 681 12.66 -29.63 20.38
N MET A 682 12.41 -30.90 20.71
CA MET A 682 13.49 -31.86 21.01
C MET A 682 14.44 -32.08 19.84
N LEU A 683 13.97 -31.98 18.59
CA LEU A 683 14.77 -32.23 17.39
C LEU A 683 15.35 -30.96 16.76
N PHE A 684 14.64 -29.84 16.85
CA PHE A 684 14.97 -28.61 16.12
C PHE A 684 15.25 -27.39 17.03
N SER A 685 15.39 -27.56 18.36
CA SER A 685 15.70 -26.44 19.27
C SER A 685 16.99 -25.70 18.92
N GLU A 686 17.99 -26.42 18.42
CA GLU A 686 19.30 -25.87 18.03
C GLU A 686 19.52 -25.87 16.50
N ALA A 687 18.51 -26.27 15.72
CA ALA A 687 18.63 -26.40 14.28
C ALA A 687 18.53 -25.03 13.58
N LYS A 688 19.48 -24.75 12.69
CA LYS A 688 19.45 -23.55 11.83
C LYS A 688 18.26 -23.58 10.87
N ARG A 689 17.74 -22.40 10.51
CA ARG A 689 16.60 -22.23 9.59
C ARG A 689 16.76 -22.99 8.27
N ASP A 690 17.97 -23.03 7.73
CA ASP A 690 18.31 -23.72 6.47
C ASP A 690 18.01 -25.23 6.54
N ARG A 691 18.08 -25.84 7.74
CA ARG A 691 17.78 -27.26 7.95
C ARG A 691 16.28 -27.55 7.91
N ILE A 692 15.48 -26.59 8.36
CA ILE A 692 14.01 -26.66 8.31
C ILE A 692 13.55 -26.43 6.87
N GLN A 693 14.19 -25.52 6.14
CA GLN A 693 13.96 -25.34 4.71
C GLN A 693 14.34 -26.62 3.93
N LEU A 694 15.49 -27.22 4.24
CA LEU A 694 15.91 -28.51 3.68
C LEU A 694 14.89 -29.63 3.92
N LEU A 695 14.21 -29.65 5.07
CA LEU A 695 13.12 -30.58 5.35
C LEU A 695 11.90 -30.32 4.45
N ALA A 696 11.48 -29.05 4.33
CA ALA A 696 10.37 -28.65 3.47
C ALA A 696 10.63 -29.04 2.01
N ASP A 697 11.84 -28.76 1.53
CA ASP A 697 12.28 -29.09 0.19
C ASP A 697 12.35 -30.60 -0.02
N SER A 698 12.85 -31.36 0.97
CA SER A 698 12.93 -32.83 0.90
C SER A 698 11.56 -33.50 0.86
N LEU A 699 10.54 -32.87 1.45
CA LEU A 699 9.14 -33.30 1.37
C LEU A 699 8.45 -32.87 0.06
N GLY A 700 9.07 -31.98 -0.72
CA GLY A 700 8.49 -31.47 -1.96
C GLY A 700 7.42 -30.40 -1.77
N LEU A 701 7.43 -29.70 -0.63
CA LEU A 701 6.47 -28.65 -0.30
C LEU A 701 6.85 -27.33 -0.95
N VAL A 702 5.90 -26.64 -1.58
CA VAL A 702 6.09 -25.27 -2.08
C VAL A 702 5.52 -24.29 -1.05
N LEU A 703 6.34 -23.93 -0.08
CA LEU A 703 5.96 -22.95 0.93
C LEU A 703 6.10 -21.56 0.32
N GLY A 704 4.98 -20.88 0.06
CA GLY A 704 4.97 -19.54 -0.52
C GLY A 704 5.35 -18.43 0.48
N ILE A 705 6.33 -18.72 1.33
CA ILE A 705 7.01 -17.78 2.20
C ILE A 705 8.00 -17.06 1.29
N LYS A 706 7.78 -15.78 1.00
CA LYS A 706 8.82 -14.96 0.35
C LYS A 706 10.03 -15.00 1.27
N GLU A 707 11.14 -15.58 0.80
CA GLU A 707 12.42 -15.51 1.49
C GLU A 707 12.73 -14.04 1.75
N GLY A 708 12.64 -13.65 3.03
CA GLY A 708 13.36 -12.48 3.50
C GLY A 708 14.81 -12.88 3.50
N ASN A 709 15.50 -12.59 2.40
CA ASN A 709 16.95 -12.75 2.32
C ASN A 709 17.59 -11.85 3.38
N GLY A 710 18.27 -12.50 4.33
CA GLY A 710 19.20 -11.85 5.24
C GLY A 710 20.53 -11.52 4.57
#